data_AF-A0ABD3AP26-F1
#
_entry.id   AF-A0ABD3AP26-F1
#
_cell.length_a   1.000
_cell.length_b   1.000
_cell.length_c   1.000
_cell.angle_alpha   90.00
_cell.angle_beta   90.00
_cell.angle_gamma   90.00
#
_symmetry.space_group_name_H-M   'P 1'
#
loop_
_entity.id
_entity.type
_entity.pdbx_description
1 polymer ?
#
loop_
_entity_poly.entity_id
_entity_poly.type
_entity_poly.pdbx_seq_one_letter_code
_entity_poly.pdbx_strand_id
1 'polypeptide(L)'
;MVRFLISIHVKILSLVLLILLVHALDIASTKSIRQKEANDQDRVALLEFKSKILHDPCGIINSWNDSIHFCRWNGIQCGHKRKRVTSMNLNDNGLVGYLSPSLGNLSFLRALTLRNNTFRGEIPPQFGQLFRLQVLNLSRNSLEGKIPASLSQCSNLVHLYLSTNMLVGRIPSEFGSLINLESLVTHKNNLTVVIPPSIGNLTSLSLISAAENHLEGNLPEALGQLKRAIGLGENKLSGVIPPSIFNLSQLKVLSVSANQLNGSLPSELGLMLPQLQYLQLSDNQFTGLLPASLSNASELTWIDIGNNAFNGKIAIDFGGLKNLILLAASYNDFGSNGDVDGMNFLNTMTNCSNLVAVSLQDNQLKGILPNNIGNLSSKFLYYLSLSGNLIYGEIPTTLGNLINLESLFLESNQLTGTIPTTIGNLQKLKRLAFADNKLSRKIPEALEIGNLKNLAELDISANRLSGELPETFDGCRSIESLSLADNFLEGSIPKSLSSLREYGLGAEISTCGDVYSFGILLLEMMTGKRPTHDLFIEGLDLHRFVDMAIHHRVIMDIVDPILLHREHKAAVPGSKLEDCLISLLKVGLACSKDLPQDRMNMADVVSTLNSIRDTVNMDQERETGSNACRNP
;
A
#
# COMPACT_ATOMS: atom_id res chain seq x y z
N MET A 1 -50.83 69.71 -42.78
CA MET A 1 -50.65 68.26 -43.04
C MET A 1 -49.34 67.72 -42.46
N VAL A 2 -48.17 68.31 -42.74
CA VAL A 2 -46.85 67.84 -42.25
C VAL A 2 -46.74 67.77 -40.71
N ARG A 3 -47.19 68.80 -39.97
CA ARG A 3 -47.20 68.78 -38.49
C ARG A 3 -48.07 67.67 -37.88
N PHE A 4 -49.13 67.26 -38.59
CA PHE A 4 -50.03 66.21 -38.15
C PHE A 4 -49.42 64.81 -38.34
N LEU A 5 -48.74 64.59 -39.47
CA LEU A 5 -48.00 63.36 -39.74
C LEU A 5 -46.81 63.16 -38.79
N ILE A 6 -46.09 64.24 -38.45
CA ILE A 6 -45.01 64.20 -37.44
C ILE A 6 -45.56 63.82 -36.06
N SER A 7 -46.70 64.40 -35.65
CA SER A 7 -47.33 64.07 -34.37
C SER A 7 -47.77 62.59 -34.29
N ILE A 8 -48.30 62.04 -35.39
CA ILE A 8 -48.66 60.62 -35.49
C ILE A 8 -47.40 59.74 -35.43
N HIS A 9 -46.34 60.08 -36.17
CA HIS A 9 -45.08 59.32 -36.12
C HIS A 9 -44.44 59.34 -34.73
N VAL A 10 -44.43 60.48 -34.04
CA VAL A 10 -43.91 60.57 -32.66
C VAL A 10 -44.74 59.73 -31.70
N LYS A 11 -46.08 59.74 -31.84
CA LYS A 11 -46.98 58.90 -31.02
C LYS A 11 -46.78 57.41 -31.30
N ILE A 12 -46.65 57.00 -32.57
CA ILE A 12 -46.36 55.62 -32.95
C ILE A 12 -44.99 55.19 -32.41
N LEU A 13 -43.96 56.03 -32.57
CA LEU A 13 -42.62 55.73 -32.06
C LEU A 13 -42.62 55.60 -30.53
N SER A 14 -43.35 56.48 -29.82
CA SER A 14 -43.51 56.37 -28.36
C SER A 14 -44.25 55.11 -27.94
N LEU A 15 -45.25 54.68 -28.72
CA LEU A 15 -46.01 53.45 -28.46
C LEU A 15 -45.15 52.21 -28.69
N VAL A 16 -44.36 52.18 -29.77
CA VAL A 16 -43.41 51.10 -30.04
C VAL A 16 -42.33 51.02 -28.95
N LEU A 17 -41.79 52.17 -28.51
CA LEU A 17 -40.81 52.21 -27.43
C LEU A 17 -41.40 51.71 -26.11
N LEU A 18 -42.65 52.07 -25.80
CA LEU A 18 -43.37 51.61 -24.61
C LEU A 18 -43.60 50.09 -24.66
N ILE A 19 -44.02 49.55 -25.80
CA ILE A 19 -44.19 48.11 -26.00
C ILE A 19 -42.87 47.37 -25.80
N LEU A 20 -41.77 47.85 -26.37
CA LEU A 20 -40.42 47.26 -26.19
C LEU A 20 -39.97 47.30 -24.73
N LEU A 21 -40.25 48.39 -24.01
CA LEU A 21 -39.96 48.53 -22.58
C LEU A 21 -40.75 47.54 -21.73
N VAL A 22 -42.04 47.35 -22.00
CA VAL A 22 -42.88 46.36 -21.29
C VAL A 22 -42.36 44.94 -21.53
N HIS A 23 -42.03 44.59 -22.77
CA HIS A 23 -41.46 43.27 -23.08
C HIS A 23 -40.09 43.07 -22.40
N ALA A 24 -39.24 44.10 -22.35
CA ALA A 24 -37.95 44.03 -21.66
C ALA A 24 -38.12 43.84 -20.15
N LEU A 25 -39.10 44.50 -19.53
CA LEU A 25 -39.44 44.37 -18.11
C LEU A 25 -40.02 42.98 -17.78
N ASP A 26 -40.91 42.44 -18.62
CA ASP A 26 -41.43 41.07 -18.45
C ASP A 26 -40.34 40.01 -18.58
N ILE A 27 -39.42 40.17 -19.54
CA ILE A 27 -38.26 39.27 -19.69
C ILE A 27 -37.31 39.39 -18.49
N ALA A 28 -37.12 40.58 -17.93
CA ALA A 28 -36.29 40.79 -16.74
C ALA A 28 -36.94 40.17 -15.49
N SER A 29 -38.26 40.35 -15.31
CA SER A 29 -39.03 39.79 -14.20
C SER A 29 -39.04 38.26 -14.22
N THR A 30 -39.32 37.66 -15.38
CA THR A 30 -39.29 36.19 -15.56
C THR A 30 -37.90 35.59 -15.35
N LYS A 31 -36.83 36.28 -15.76
CA LYS A 31 -35.44 35.87 -15.45
C LYS A 31 -35.16 35.93 -13.96
N SER A 32 -35.63 36.96 -13.26
CA SER A 32 -35.46 37.11 -11.80
C SER A 32 -36.19 36.01 -11.02
N ILE A 33 -37.43 35.69 -11.39
CA ILE A 33 -38.22 34.61 -10.78
C ILE A 33 -37.55 33.25 -10.98
N ARG A 34 -37.17 32.91 -12.22
CA ARG A 34 -36.46 31.64 -12.51
C ARG A 34 -35.13 31.52 -11.77
N GLN A 35 -34.42 32.64 -11.58
CA GLN A 35 -33.17 32.65 -10.82
C GLN A 35 -33.41 32.43 -9.33
N LYS A 36 -34.48 33.01 -8.77
CA LYS A 36 -34.88 32.80 -7.38
C LYS A 36 -35.29 31.35 -7.13
N GLU A 37 -36.18 30.78 -7.95
CA GLU A 37 -36.60 29.37 -7.86
C GLU A 37 -35.41 28.41 -7.95
N ALA A 38 -34.48 28.67 -8.88
CA ALA A 38 -33.30 27.84 -9.03
C ALA A 38 -32.30 27.96 -7.86
N ASN A 39 -32.20 29.13 -7.23
CA ASN A 39 -31.42 29.31 -6.01
C ASN A 39 -32.08 28.61 -4.82
N ASP A 40 -33.41 28.64 -4.72
CA ASP A 40 -34.16 27.91 -3.71
C ASP A 40 -33.95 26.40 -3.87
N GLN A 41 -33.89 25.91 -5.11
CA GLN A 41 -33.59 24.50 -5.40
C GLN A 41 -32.18 24.08 -4.96
N ASP A 42 -31.15 24.91 -5.21
CA ASP A 42 -29.79 24.63 -4.73
C ASP A 42 -29.73 24.56 -3.20
N ARG A 43 -30.39 25.51 -2.52
CA ARG A 43 -30.46 25.53 -1.06
C ARG A 43 -31.12 24.28 -0.50
N VAL A 44 -32.26 23.88 -1.06
CA VAL A 44 -33.00 22.68 -0.65
C VAL A 44 -32.14 21.44 -0.84
N ALA A 45 -31.50 21.26 -1.99
CA ALA A 45 -30.62 20.13 -2.26
C ALA A 45 -29.46 20.02 -1.24
N LEU A 46 -28.85 21.15 -0.87
CA LEU A 46 -27.79 21.18 0.13
C LEU A 46 -28.30 20.87 1.55
N LEU A 47 -29.48 21.36 1.94
CA LEU A 47 -30.07 21.04 3.24
C LEU A 47 -30.51 19.57 3.32
N GLU A 48 -31.00 19.00 2.22
CA GLU A 48 -31.29 17.57 2.13
C GLU A 48 -30.02 16.71 2.16
N PHE A 49 -28.89 17.20 1.64
CA PHE A 49 -27.60 16.56 1.88
C PHE A 49 -27.18 16.65 3.34
N LYS A 50 -27.32 17.84 3.96
CA LYS A 50 -27.00 18.05 5.37
C LYS A 50 -27.78 17.10 6.28
N SER A 51 -29.06 16.84 6.00
CA SER A 51 -29.88 15.91 6.79
C SER A 51 -29.43 14.44 6.69
N LYS A 52 -28.59 14.09 5.70
CA LYS A 52 -27.97 12.77 5.56
C LYS A 52 -26.62 12.65 6.27
N ILE A 53 -26.11 13.75 6.86
CA ILE A 53 -24.91 13.73 7.70
C ILE A 53 -25.30 13.33 9.12
N LEU A 54 -24.70 12.25 9.60
CA LEU A 54 -24.90 11.70 10.94
C LEU A 54 -23.90 12.27 11.94
N HIS A 55 -22.67 12.54 11.50
CA HIS A 55 -21.61 13.07 12.34
C HIS A 55 -20.70 14.01 11.56
N ASP A 56 -20.36 15.15 12.17
CA ASP A 56 -19.47 16.19 11.63
C ASP A 56 -18.44 16.61 12.70
N PRO A 57 -17.35 15.86 12.86
CA PRO A 57 -16.33 16.13 13.88
C PRO A 57 -15.71 17.52 13.75
N CYS A 58 -15.48 17.96 12.51
CA CYS A 58 -14.82 19.24 12.21
C CYS A 58 -15.80 20.43 12.23
N GLY A 59 -17.10 20.19 12.35
CA GLY A 59 -18.11 21.23 12.35
C GLY A 59 -18.21 22.02 11.04
N ILE A 60 -17.77 21.45 9.91
CA ILE A 60 -17.71 22.18 8.63
C ILE A 60 -19.12 22.57 8.14
N ILE A 61 -20.13 21.73 8.39
CA ILE A 61 -21.53 21.99 8.00
C ILE A 61 -22.31 22.84 9.02
N ASN A 62 -21.65 23.33 10.08
CA ASN A 62 -22.28 24.25 11.04
C ASN A 62 -22.69 25.59 10.41
N SER A 63 -21.93 26.03 9.40
CA SER A 63 -22.24 27.25 8.63
C SER A 63 -23.50 27.11 7.76
N TRP A 64 -24.00 25.89 7.55
CA TRP A 64 -25.13 25.61 6.67
C TRP A 64 -26.46 25.84 7.39
N ASN A 65 -26.81 27.10 7.57
CA ASN A 65 -28.01 27.55 8.28
C ASN A 65 -28.73 28.65 7.50
N ASP A 66 -29.93 29.02 7.96
CA ASP A 66 -30.75 30.04 7.31
C ASP A 66 -30.26 31.48 7.56
N SER A 67 -29.23 31.68 8.39
CA SER A 67 -28.73 33.02 8.74
C SER A 67 -27.86 33.63 7.64
N ILE A 68 -27.28 32.81 6.75
CA ILE A 68 -26.43 33.28 5.65
C ILE A 68 -26.77 32.59 4.33
N HIS A 69 -26.59 33.30 3.22
CA HIS A 69 -26.78 32.73 1.89
C HIS A 69 -25.84 31.54 1.63
N PHE A 70 -26.34 30.45 1.03
CA PHE A 70 -25.60 29.19 0.88
C PHE A 70 -24.26 29.31 0.15
N CYS A 71 -24.09 30.29 -0.73
CA CYS A 71 -22.80 30.60 -1.35
C CYS A 71 -21.69 31.05 -0.38
N ARG A 72 -22.02 31.31 0.89
CA ARG A 72 -21.08 31.61 1.97
C ARG A 72 -20.92 30.45 2.95
N TRP A 73 -21.60 29.33 2.71
CA TRP A 73 -21.42 28.12 3.51
C TRP A 73 -20.05 27.51 3.23
N ASN A 74 -19.43 26.95 4.27
CA ASN A 74 -18.13 26.32 4.15
C ASN A 74 -18.20 25.17 3.14
N GLY A 75 -17.20 25.09 2.28
CA GLY A 75 -17.12 24.09 1.21
C GLY A 75 -17.99 24.37 -0.01
N ILE A 76 -18.80 25.44 -0.04
CA ILE A 76 -19.66 25.78 -1.18
C ILE A 76 -19.10 26.97 -1.96
N GLN A 77 -18.97 26.81 -3.28
CA GLN A 77 -18.64 27.88 -4.20
C GLN A 77 -19.75 28.06 -5.23
N CYS A 78 -20.16 29.32 -5.43
CA CYS A 78 -21.16 29.68 -6.43
C CYS A 78 -20.57 30.49 -7.58
N GLY A 79 -21.19 30.37 -8.76
CA GLY A 79 -20.85 31.19 -9.91
C GLY A 79 -21.18 32.67 -9.71
N HIS A 80 -20.30 33.56 -10.14
CA HIS A 80 -20.44 35.02 -9.94
C HIS A 80 -21.72 35.62 -10.53
N LYS A 81 -22.14 35.18 -11.73
CA LYS A 81 -23.28 35.75 -12.46
C LYS A 81 -24.64 35.27 -11.93
N ARG A 82 -24.78 33.96 -11.73
CA ARG A 82 -26.08 33.34 -11.43
C ARG A 82 -26.27 32.99 -9.95
N LYS A 83 -25.22 33.05 -9.13
CA LYS A 83 -25.23 32.65 -7.70
C LYS A 83 -25.71 31.22 -7.45
N ARG A 84 -25.56 30.36 -8.46
CA ARG A 84 -25.80 28.92 -8.42
C ARG A 84 -24.54 28.18 -7.98
N VAL A 85 -24.70 27.05 -7.30
CA VAL A 85 -23.58 26.22 -6.83
C VAL A 85 -22.80 25.65 -8.02
N THR A 86 -21.49 25.87 -8.04
CA THR A 86 -20.57 25.41 -9.09
C THR A 86 -19.51 24.46 -8.56
N SER A 87 -19.18 24.51 -7.28
CA SER A 87 -18.27 23.55 -6.65
C SER A 87 -18.68 23.29 -5.21
N MET A 88 -18.55 22.03 -4.80
CA MET A 88 -18.74 21.57 -3.44
C MET A 88 -17.52 20.74 -3.04
N ASN A 89 -16.76 21.22 -2.05
CA ASN A 89 -15.55 20.56 -1.56
C ASN A 89 -15.63 20.40 -0.03
N LEU A 90 -15.72 19.15 0.42
CA LEU A 90 -15.74 18.75 1.82
C LEU A 90 -14.70 17.66 2.12
N ASN A 91 -13.56 17.66 1.42
CA ASN A 91 -12.52 16.65 1.62
C ASN A 91 -11.95 16.70 3.06
N ASP A 92 -11.58 15.54 3.60
CA ASP A 92 -10.77 15.43 4.82
C ASP A 92 -11.44 16.01 6.10
N ASN A 93 -12.77 15.88 6.23
CA ASN A 93 -13.53 16.41 7.38
C ASN A 93 -14.07 15.33 8.33
N GLY A 94 -13.80 14.05 8.07
CA GLY A 94 -14.30 12.95 8.90
C GLY A 94 -15.83 12.84 8.93
N LEU A 95 -16.52 13.37 7.91
CA LEU A 95 -17.99 13.34 7.82
C LEU A 95 -18.49 11.89 7.77
N VAL A 96 -19.49 11.57 8.57
CA VAL A 96 -20.17 10.26 8.54
C VAL A 96 -21.59 10.47 8.04
N GLY A 97 -22.03 9.70 7.05
CA GLY A 97 -23.38 9.84 6.51
C GLY A 97 -23.60 9.12 5.19
N TYR A 98 -24.60 9.58 4.44
CA TYR A 98 -24.97 9.02 3.13
C TYR A 98 -25.00 10.10 2.05
N LEU A 99 -24.73 9.71 0.80
CA LEU A 99 -24.88 10.60 -0.34
C LEU A 99 -26.37 10.83 -0.63
N SER A 100 -26.81 12.10 -0.60
CA SER A 100 -28.20 12.46 -0.93
C SER A 100 -28.43 12.47 -2.45
N PRO A 101 -29.45 11.78 -2.98
CA PRO A 101 -29.83 11.85 -4.39
C PRO A 101 -30.10 13.27 -4.88
N SER A 102 -30.57 14.13 -3.98
CA SER A 102 -30.93 15.52 -4.27
C SER A 102 -29.73 16.39 -4.67
N LEU A 103 -28.50 15.96 -4.38
CA LEU A 103 -27.32 16.61 -4.95
C LEU A 103 -27.34 16.58 -6.49
N GLY A 104 -28.03 15.62 -7.12
CA GLY A 104 -28.27 15.60 -8.57
C GLY A 104 -29.03 16.82 -9.10
N ASN A 105 -29.76 17.55 -8.25
CA ASN A 105 -30.49 18.75 -8.63
C ASN A 105 -29.60 20.00 -8.78
N LEU A 106 -28.32 19.93 -8.36
CA LEU A 106 -27.35 21.03 -8.48
C LEU A 106 -26.85 21.19 -9.92
N SER A 107 -27.75 21.58 -10.84
CA SER A 107 -27.53 21.62 -12.29
C SER A 107 -26.37 22.51 -12.81
N PHE A 108 -25.75 23.31 -11.93
CA PHE A 108 -24.58 24.14 -12.25
C PHE A 108 -23.25 23.58 -11.73
N LEU A 109 -23.30 22.46 -11.00
CA LEU A 109 -22.14 21.86 -10.35
C LEU A 109 -21.13 21.37 -11.39
N ARG A 110 -19.86 21.73 -11.16
CA ARG A 110 -18.70 21.33 -11.97
C ARG A 110 -17.75 20.45 -11.20
N ALA A 111 -17.65 20.64 -9.89
CA ALA A 111 -16.81 19.82 -9.03
C ALA A 111 -17.59 19.39 -7.78
N LEU A 112 -17.58 18.09 -7.51
CA LEU A 112 -18.07 17.50 -6.26
C LEU A 112 -16.93 16.67 -5.69
N THR A 113 -16.34 17.11 -4.58
CA THR A 113 -15.22 16.43 -3.93
C THR A 113 -15.53 16.17 -2.45
N LEU A 114 -15.65 14.90 -2.09
CA LEU A 114 -15.98 14.39 -0.76
C LEU A 114 -14.95 13.37 -0.28
N ARG A 115 -13.71 13.50 -0.76
CA ARG A 115 -12.61 12.56 -0.51
C ARG A 115 -12.31 12.44 0.98
N ASN A 116 -11.95 11.24 1.44
CA ASN A 116 -11.46 10.99 2.80
C ASN A 116 -12.48 11.39 3.87
N ASN A 117 -13.65 10.75 3.81
CA ASN A 117 -14.73 10.82 4.79
C ASN A 117 -15.25 9.39 5.04
N THR A 118 -16.38 9.24 5.74
CA THR A 118 -17.02 7.95 6.01
C THR A 118 -18.43 7.90 5.41
N PHE A 119 -18.57 8.31 4.15
CA PHE A 119 -19.84 8.17 3.43
C PHE A 119 -20.12 6.69 3.12
N ARG A 120 -21.34 6.24 3.44
CA ARG A 120 -21.84 4.86 3.24
C ARG A 120 -22.95 4.81 2.20
N GLY A 121 -23.35 3.59 1.83
CA GLY A 121 -24.42 3.32 0.88
C GLY A 121 -23.99 3.52 -0.57
N GLU A 122 -24.96 3.50 -1.48
CA GLU A 122 -24.70 3.54 -2.92
C GLU A 122 -24.43 4.96 -3.45
N ILE A 123 -23.71 5.06 -4.56
CA ILE A 123 -23.61 6.31 -5.34
C ILE A 123 -24.96 6.58 -6.00
N PRO A 124 -25.63 7.72 -5.75
CA PRO A 124 -26.96 7.97 -6.31
C PRO A 124 -26.94 8.07 -7.84
N PRO A 125 -27.77 7.31 -8.57
CA PRO A 125 -27.86 7.41 -10.03
C PRO A 125 -28.24 8.81 -10.53
N GLN A 126 -28.90 9.62 -9.70
CA GLN A 126 -29.26 11.02 -9.96
C GLN A 126 -28.04 11.91 -10.20
N PHE A 127 -26.84 11.49 -9.81
CA PHE A 127 -25.62 12.24 -10.14
C PHE A 127 -25.38 12.32 -11.65
N GLY A 128 -25.97 11.42 -12.45
CA GLY A 128 -26.00 11.53 -13.91
C GLY A 128 -26.70 12.78 -14.45
N GLN A 129 -27.55 13.43 -13.66
CA GLN A 129 -28.23 14.68 -14.02
C GLN A 129 -27.30 15.90 -13.95
N LEU A 130 -26.08 15.75 -13.43
CA LEU A 130 -25.09 16.81 -13.30
C LEU A 130 -24.32 17.00 -14.62
N PHE A 131 -25.02 17.40 -15.68
CA PHE A 131 -24.49 17.52 -17.05
C PHE A 131 -23.27 18.47 -17.22
N ARG A 132 -22.96 19.30 -16.21
CA ARG A 132 -21.78 20.19 -16.20
C ARG A 132 -20.63 19.67 -15.34
N LEU A 133 -20.78 18.52 -14.69
CA LEU A 133 -19.79 17.95 -13.80
C LEU A 133 -18.52 17.62 -14.59
N GLN A 134 -17.40 18.11 -14.08
CA GLN A 134 -16.05 17.92 -14.61
C GLN A 134 -15.22 17.04 -13.67
N VAL A 135 -15.43 17.18 -12.36
CA VAL A 135 -14.70 16.43 -11.34
C VAL A 135 -15.69 15.80 -10.36
N LEU A 136 -15.65 14.49 -10.25
CA LEU A 136 -16.29 13.73 -9.18
C LEU A 136 -15.23 12.99 -8.40
N ASN A 137 -15.03 13.36 -7.13
CA ASN A 137 -14.09 12.69 -6.24
C ASN A 137 -14.80 12.18 -4.98
N LEU A 138 -15.00 10.87 -4.92
CA LEU A 138 -15.59 10.15 -3.79
C LEU A 138 -14.58 9.17 -3.16
N SER A 139 -13.30 9.30 -3.47
CA SER A 139 -12.26 8.38 -2.99
C SER A 139 -12.13 8.36 -1.46
N ARG A 140 -11.69 7.23 -0.90
CA ARG A 140 -11.48 7.04 0.56
C ARG A 140 -12.76 7.30 1.34
N ASN A 141 -13.76 6.47 1.10
CA ASN A 141 -15.03 6.42 1.81
C ASN A 141 -15.43 4.95 2.04
N SER A 142 -16.66 4.73 2.48
CA SER A 142 -17.23 3.39 2.70
C SER A 142 -18.41 3.16 1.75
N LEU A 143 -18.33 3.65 0.51
CA LEU A 143 -19.42 3.53 -0.46
C LEU A 143 -19.55 2.10 -0.98
N GLU A 144 -20.78 1.65 -1.16
CA GLU A 144 -21.16 0.29 -1.53
C GLU A 144 -21.95 0.27 -2.84
N GLY A 145 -22.38 -0.91 -3.28
CA GLY A 145 -23.19 -1.08 -4.48
C GLY A 145 -22.42 -0.88 -5.77
N LYS A 146 -23.15 -0.76 -6.89
CA LYS A 146 -22.57 -0.68 -8.24
C LYS A 146 -22.23 0.76 -8.61
N ILE A 147 -21.21 0.93 -9.46
CA ILE A 147 -20.97 2.22 -10.13
C ILE A 147 -22.16 2.52 -11.07
N PRO A 148 -22.91 3.62 -10.89
CA PRO A 148 -24.08 3.90 -11.71
C PRO A 148 -23.70 4.22 -13.16
N ALA A 149 -24.26 3.46 -14.11
CA ALA A 149 -24.05 3.72 -15.54
C ALA A 149 -24.56 5.11 -15.97
N SER A 150 -25.50 5.71 -15.23
CA SER A 150 -26.02 7.06 -15.47
C SER A 150 -24.95 8.15 -15.36
N LEU A 151 -23.80 7.91 -14.70
CA LEU A 151 -22.68 8.84 -14.70
C LEU A 151 -22.12 9.11 -16.11
N SER A 152 -22.40 8.25 -17.09
CA SER A 152 -22.08 8.49 -18.51
C SER A 152 -22.80 9.72 -19.10
N GLN A 153 -23.89 10.18 -18.48
CA GLN A 153 -24.65 11.37 -18.88
C GLN A 153 -23.91 12.68 -18.52
N CYS A 154 -22.92 12.62 -17.62
CA CYS A 154 -22.04 13.73 -17.31
C CYS A 154 -20.98 13.90 -18.42
N SER A 155 -21.38 14.29 -19.64
CA SER A 155 -20.52 14.32 -20.83
C SER A 155 -19.29 15.25 -20.74
N ASN A 156 -19.27 16.14 -19.74
CA ASN A 156 -18.15 17.04 -19.46
C ASN A 156 -17.18 16.50 -18.41
N LEU A 157 -17.36 15.26 -17.94
CA LEU A 157 -16.53 14.68 -16.89
C LEU A 157 -15.09 14.49 -17.40
N VAL A 158 -14.14 15.04 -16.64
CA VAL A 158 -12.70 14.99 -16.91
C VAL A 158 -12.01 14.04 -15.93
N HIS A 159 -12.44 14.06 -14.67
CA HIS A 159 -11.86 13.22 -13.62
C HIS A 159 -12.94 12.51 -12.81
N LEU A 160 -12.85 11.18 -12.79
CA LEU A 160 -13.68 10.31 -11.97
C LEU A 160 -12.80 9.52 -11.00
N TYR A 161 -12.89 9.87 -9.71
CA TYR A 161 -12.12 9.28 -8.64
C TYR A 161 -13.05 8.59 -7.63
N LEU A 162 -13.01 7.26 -7.59
CA LEU A 162 -13.84 6.39 -6.77
C LEU A 162 -13.02 5.40 -5.92
N SER A 163 -11.71 5.58 -5.85
CA SER A 163 -10.80 4.61 -5.22
C SER A 163 -10.98 4.48 -3.71
N THR A 164 -10.60 3.33 -3.16
CA THR A 164 -10.67 3.04 -1.71
C THR A 164 -12.10 3.18 -1.20
N ASN A 165 -12.97 2.30 -1.68
CA ASN A 165 -14.38 2.13 -1.28
C ASN A 165 -14.71 0.63 -1.28
N MET A 166 -15.99 0.27 -1.13
CA MET A 166 -16.50 -1.11 -1.17
C MET A 166 -17.39 -1.34 -2.42
N LEU A 167 -17.10 -0.65 -3.53
CA LEU A 167 -17.91 -0.73 -4.75
C LEU A 167 -17.79 -2.11 -5.39
N VAL A 168 -18.91 -2.64 -5.91
CA VAL A 168 -19.03 -3.96 -6.53
C VAL A 168 -19.50 -3.89 -7.98
N GLY A 169 -19.48 -5.03 -8.67
CA GLY A 169 -19.94 -5.14 -10.06
C GLY A 169 -18.90 -4.63 -11.07
N ARG A 170 -19.36 -4.28 -12.27
CA ARG A 170 -18.48 -3.94 -13.41
C ARG A 170 -18.21 -2.44 -13.51
N ILE A 171 -17.10 -2.08 -14.16
CA ILE A 171 -16.94 -0.75 -14.75
C ILE A 171 -17.98 -0.61 -15.89
N PRO A 172 -18.89 0.38 -15.86
CA PRO A 172 -19.94 0.53 -16.86
C PRO A 172 -19.38 0.71 -18.27
N SER A 173 -19.83 -0.11 -19.23
CA SER A 173 -19.41 0.02 -20.64
C SER A 173 -19.86 1.35 -21.25
N GLU A 174 -20.93 1.92 -20.71
CA GLU A 174 -21.49 3.22 -21.06
C GLU A 174 -20.48 4.35 -20.86
N PHE A 175 -19.46 4.17 -20.01
CA PHE A 175 -18.40 5.17 -19.84
C PHE A 175 -17.61 5.43 -21.12
N GLY A 176 -17.65 4.54 -22.11
CA GLY A 176 -17.08 4.81 -23.44
C GLY A 176 -17.64 6.04 -24.17
N SER A 177 -18.73 6.67 -23.70
CA SER A 177 -19.23 7.94 -24.22
C SER A 177 -18.56 9.19 -23.63
N LEU A 178 -17.75 9.05 -22.57
CA LEU A 178 -17.15 10.16 -21.85
C LEU A 178 -15.85 10.65 -22.51
N ILE A 179 -15.95 11.15 -23.74
CA ILE A 179 -14.79 11.51 -24.59
C ILE A 179 -13.80 12.53 -23.98
N ASN A 180 -14.22 13.29 -22.96
CA ASN A 180 -13.39 14.27 -22.23
C ASN A 180 -12.71 13.68 -20.98
N LEU A 181 -12.97 12.41 -20.65
CA LEU A 181 -12.44 11.78 -19.44
C LEU A 181 -10.93 11.58 -19.60
N GLU A 182 -10.16 12.21 -18.73
CA GLU A 182 -8.69 12.14 -18.70
C GLU A 182 -8.19 11.15 -17.65
N SER A 183 -8.96 10.96 -16.56
CA SER A 183 -8.60 10.09 -15.44
C SER A 183 -9.79 9.28 -14.94
N LEU A 184 -9.65 7.95 -14.95
CA LEU A 184 -10.57 7.00 -14.33
C LEU A 184 -9.82 6.22 -13.24
N VAL A 185 -10.12 6.50 -11.97
CA VAL A 185 -9.45 5.90 -10.82
C VAL A 185 -10.45 5.19 -9.93
N THR A 186 -10.34 3.87 -9.88
CA THR A 186 -11.27 2.93 -9.22
C THR A 186 -10.54 1.88 -8.37
N HIS A 187 -9.22 2.03 -8.15
CA HIS A 187 -8.43 1.07 -7.36
C HIS A 187 -8.92 0.88 -5.92
N LYS A 188 -8.58 -0.24 -5.28
CA LYS A 188 -9.02 -0.62 -3.92
C LYS A 188 -10.54 -0.60 -3.79
N ASN A 189 -11.19 -1.47 -4.55
CA ASN A 189 -12.63 -1.72 -4.49
C ASN A 189 -12.88 -3.24 -4.65
N ASN A 190 -14.14 -3.64 -4.73
CA ASN A 190 -14.55 -5.02 -4.96
C ASN A 190 -15.15 -5.20 -6.37
N LEU A 191 -14.60 -4.49 -7.36
CA LEU A 191 -15.07 -4.57 -8.75
C LEU A 191 -14.76 -5.95 -9.33
N THR A 192 -15.68 -6.46 -10.11
CA THR A 192 -15.67 -7.82 -10.70
C THR A 192 -15.85 -7.70 -12.21
N VAL A 193 -15.67 -8.80 -12.95
CA VAL A 193 -15.84 -8.89 -14.41
C VAL A 193 -14.67 -8.25 -15.18
N VAL A 194 -14.68 -8.44 -16.50
CA VAL A 194 -13.68 -7.92 -17.46
C VAL A 194 -13.71 -6.39 -17.60
N ILE A 195 -12.57 -5.81 -17.93
CA ILE A 195 -12.46 -4.40 -18.35
C ILE A 195 -13.20 -4.24 -19.69
N PRO A 196 -14.20 -3.34 -19.80
CA PRO A 196 -15.00 -3.22 -21.01
C PRO A 196 -14.18 -2.67 -22.18
N PRO A 197 -14.24 -3.27 -23.38
CA PRO A 197 -13.53 -2.77 -24.57
C PRO A 197 -13.88 -1.33 -24.96
N SER A 198 -15.05 -0.84 -24.57
CA SER A 198 -15.48 0.55 -24.80
C SER A 198 -14.57 1.58 -24.15
N ILE A 199 -13.66 1.18 -23.24
CA ILE A 199 -12.64 2.06 -22.68
C ILE A 199 -11.71 2.66 -23.75
N GLY A 200 -11.50 1.97 -24.88
CA GLY A 200 -10.70 2.52 -25.98
C GLY A 200 -11.39 3.62 -26.78
N ASN A 201 -12.69 3.85 -26.57
CA ASN A 201 -13.38 5.01 -27.15
C ASN A 201 -13.00 6.33 -26.44
N LEU A 202 -12.34 6.26 -25.28
CA LEU A 202 -11.96 7.41 -24.47
C LEU A 202 -10.67 8.05 -25.00
N THR A 203 -10.78 8.86 -26.05
CA THR A 203 -9.64 9.46 -26.77
C THR A 203 -8.77 10.41 -25.95
N SER A 204 -9.31 10.92 -24.84
CA SER A 204 -8.61 11.83 -23.91
C SER A 204 -8.03 11.12 -22.69
N LEU A 205 -8.32 9.82 -22.51
CA LEU A 205 -7.95 9.09 -21.31
C LEU A 205 -6.43 8.93 -21.23
N SER A 206 -5.87 9.51 -20.18
CA SER A 206 -4.44 9.50 -19.91
C SER A 206 -4.09 8.53 -18.77
N LEU A 207 -4.98 8.39 -17.79
CA LEU A 207 -4.78 7.56 -16.62
C LEU A 207 -5.97 6.63 -16.41
N ILE A 208 -5.70 5.33 -16.39
CA ILE A 208 -6.59 4.32 -15.83
C ILE A 208 -5.92 3.66 -14.64
N SER A 209 -6.63 3.60 -13.52
CA SER A 209 -6.19 2.89 -12.32
C SER A 209 -7.35 2.08 -11.75
N ALA A 210 -7.24 0.76 -11.79
CA ALA A 210 -8.21 -0.19 -11.26
C ALA A 210 -7.53 -1.32 -10.46
N ALA A 211 -6.35 -1.04 -9.91
CA ALA A 211 -5.59 -1.98 -9.10
C ALA A 211 -6.34 -2.40 -7.83
N GLU A 212 -5.97 -3.53 -7.21
CA GLU A 212 -6.60 -4.03 -5.97
C GLU A 212 -8.13 -4.16 -6.13
N ASN A 213 -8.54 -5.01 -7.06
CA ASN A 213 -9.93 -5.38 -7.33
C ASN A 213 -10.00 -6.89 -7.67
N HIS A 214 -11.16 -7.37 -8.14
CA HIS A 214 -11.36 -8.75 -8.61
C HIS A 214 -11.63 -8.80 -10.12
N LEU A 215 -11.00 -7.93 -10.90
CA LEU A 215 -11.14 -7.91 -12.36
C LEU A 215 -10.53 -9.17 -12.96
N GLU A 216 -11.19 -9.73 -13.97
CA GLU A 216 -10.82 -11.01 -14.59
C GLU A 216 -10.74 -10.90 -16.12
N GLY A 217 -10.33 -11.99 -16.77
CA GLY A 217 -10.23 -12.08 -18.23
C GLY A 217 -9.03 -11.35 -18.81
N ASN A 218 -9.05 -11.16 -20.14
CA ASN A 218 -7.92 -10.58 -20.87
C ASN A 218 -7.97 -9.05 -20.88
N LEU A 219 -6.79 -8.43 -20.95
CA LEU A 219 -6.66 -7.00 -21.25
C LEU A 219 -7.20 -6.72 -22.68
N PRO A 220 -8.13 -5.77 -22.86
CA PRO A 220 -8.65 -5.47 -24.19
C PRO A 220 -7.62 -4.67 -25.02
N GLU A 221 -7.50 -5.00 -26.31
CA GLU A 221 -6.68 -4.24 -27.31
C GLU A 221 -6.99 -2.74 -27.32
N ALA A 222 -8.21 -2.37 -26.93
CA ALA A 222 -8.67 -1.01 -26.82
C ALA A 222 -7.85 -0.14 -25.83
N LEU A 223 -7.12 -0.75 -24.88
CA LEU A 223 -6.20 -0.05 -23.98
C LEU A 223 -4.99 0.57 -24.70
N GLY A 224 -4.67 0.11 -25.91
CA GLY A 224 -3.62 0.69 -26.77
C GLY A 224 -3.91 2.09 -27.31
N GLN A 225 -4.96 2.77 -26.83
CA GLN A 225 -5.26 4.19 -27.10
C GLN A 225 -4.86 5.10 -25.93
N LEU A 226 -4.48 4.55 -24.78
CA LEU A 226 -4.17 5.30 -23.57
C LEU A 226 -2.80 5.93 -23.65
N LYS A 227 -2.69 7.21 -23.26
CA LYS A 227 -1.48 7.98 -23.60
C LYS A 227 -0.43 8.05 -22.50
N ARG A 228 -0.71 7.63 -21.26
CA ARG A 228 0.20 7.98 -20.14
C ARG A 228 0.38 6.93 -19.05
N ALA A 229 -0.68 6.36 -18.49
CA ALA A 229 -0.55 5.46 -17.34
C ALA A 229 -1.64 4.38 -17.29
N ILE A 230 -1.22 3.14 -17.10
CA ILE A 230 -2.06 1.95 -16.92
C ILE A 230 -1.67 1.30 -15.59
N GLY A 231 -2.59 1.29 -14.63
CA GLY A 231 -2.42 0.64 -13.33
C GLY A 231 -3.54 -0.37 -13.05
N LEU A 232 -3.27 -1.66 -13.25
CA LEU A 232 -4.21 -2.76 -13.16
C LEU A 232 -3.69 -3.92 -12.29
N GLY A 233 -2.71 -3.64 -11.43
CA GLY A 233 -2.11 -4.66 -10.55
C GLY A 233 -3.10 -5.22 -9.51
N GLU A 234 -2.75 -6.31 -8.86
CA GLU A 234 -3.54 -6.98 -7.80
C GLU A 234 -4.98 -7.27 -8.26
N ASN A 235 -5.11 -8.10 -9.29
CA ASN A 235 -6.37 -8.53 -9.88
C ASN A 235 -6.27 -10.02 -10.31
N LYS A 236 -7.25 -10.51 -11.08
CA LYS A 236 -7.28 -11.87 -11.65
C LYS A 236 -7.18 -11.85 -13.18
N LEU A 237 -6.47 -10.86 -13.74
CA LEU A 237 -6.31 -10.70 -15.19
C LEU A 237 -5.44 -11.82 -15.75
N SER A 238 -5.74 -12.28 -16.96
CA SER A 238 -5.05 -13.41 -17.60
C SER A 238 -4.75 -13.13 -19.08
N GLY A 239 -4.05 -14.05 -19.73
CA GLY A 239 -3.62 -13.90 -21.12
C GLY A 239 -2.41 -12.97 -21.27
N VAL A 240 -2.18 -12.46 -22.48
CA VAL A 240 -1.00 -11.64 -22.80
C VAL A 240 -1.29 -10.15 -22.68
N ILE A 241 -0.25 -9.33 -22.48
CA ILE A 241 -0.35 -7.88 -22.67
C ILE A 241 -0.55 -7.61 -24.17
N PRO A 242 -1.64 -6.92 -24.58
CA PRO A 242 -1.91 -6.56 -25.96
C PRO A 242 -0.73 -5.82 -26.61
N PRO A 243 -0.30 -6.21 -27.83
CA PRO A 243 0.81 -5.53 -28.52
C PRO A 243 0.59 -4.03 -28.73
N SER A 244 -0.68 -3.62 -28.84
CA SER A 244 -1.07 -2.21 -28.95
C SER A 244 -0.64 -1.35 -27.76
N ILE A 245 -0.49 -1.92 -26.55
CA ILE A 245 0.03 -1.20 -25.37
C ILE A 245 1.51 -0.85 -25.54
N PHE A 246 2.28 -1.72 -26.18
CA PHE A 246 3.71 -1.46 -26.41
C PHE A 246 3.94 -0.38 -27.46
N ASN A 247 2.93 0.00 -28.25
CA ASN A 247 3.05 1.07 -29.25
C ASN A 247 2.74 2.48 -28.68
N LEU A 248 2.56 2.59 -27.36
CA LEU A 248 2.23 3.84 -26.67
C LEU A 248 3.49 4.63 -26.30
N SER A 249 4.07 5.36 -27.26
CA SER A 249 5.35 6.06 -27.08
C SER A 249 5.38 7.12 -25.95
N GLN A 250 4.23 7.52 -25.42
CA GLN A 250 4.08 8.46 -24.29
C GLN A 250 3.77 7.76 -22.95
N LEU A 251 3.68 6.43 -22.92
CA LEU A 251 3.38 5.66 -21.72
C LEU A 251 4.51 5.81 -20.71
N LYS A 252 4.16 6.24 -19.49
CA LYS A 252 5.07 6.45 -18.36
C LYS A 252 4.96 5.34 -17.33
N VAL A 253 3.77 4.80 -17.14
CA VAL A 253 3.49 3.77 -16.13
C VAL A 253 2.78 2.61 -16.78
N LEU A 254 3.41 1.44 -16.70
CA LEU A 254 2.79 0.15 -16.95
C LEU A 254 2.89 -0.68 -15.68
N SER A 255 1.78 -0.80 -14.97
CA SER A 255 1.69 -1.55 -13.72
C SER A 255 0.57 -2.58 -13.79
N VAL A 256 0.95 -3.85 -13.84
CA VAL A 256 0.05 -5.01 -13.93
C VAL A 256 0.48 -6.14 -12.98
N SER A 257 1.26 -5.80 -11.95
CA SER A 257 1.76 -6.75 -10.95
C SER A 257 0.66 -7.56 -10.28
N ALA A 258 0.95 -8.75 -9.73
CA ALA A 258 0.00 -9.61 -9.02
C ALA A 258 -1.25 -9.92 -9.85
N ASN A 259 -1.05 -10.60 -10.98
CA ASN A 259 -2.09 -11.10 -11.89
C ASN A 259 -1.70 -12.50 -12.41
N GLN A 260 -2.40 -13.00 -13.43
CA GLN A 260 -2.13 -14.28 -14.10
C GLN A 260 -1.72 -14.03 -15.57
N LEU A 261 -1.09 -12.88 -15.86
CA LEU A 261 -0.67 -12.52 -17.21
C LEU A 261 0.54 -13.36 -17.64
N ASN A 262 0.60 -13.69 -18.92
CA ASN A 262 1.65 -14.52 -19.51
C ASN A 262 2.17 -13.95 -20.83
N GLY A 263 3.02 -14.73 -21.51
CA GLY A 263 3.68 -14.34 -22.75
C GLY A 263 5.04 -13.69 -22.51
N SER A 264 5.62 -13.13 -23.57
CA SER A 264 6.96 -12.53 -23.56
C SER A 264 6.91 -11.04 -23.88
N LEU A 265 7.89 -10.29 -23.38
CA LEU A 265 8.07 -8.89 -23.73
C LEU A 265 8.68 -8.74 -25.14
N PRO A 266 8.28 -7.72 -25.93
CA PRO A 266 8.88 -7.47 -27.24
C PRO A 266 10.38 -7.15 -27.15
N SER A 267 11.19 -7.62 -28.10
CA SER A 267 12.65 -7.38 -28.09
C SER A 267 13.01 -5.89 -28.17
N GLU A 268 12.19 -5.08 -28.84
CA GLU A 268 12.37 -3.64 -29.02
C GLU A 268 11.63 -2.79 -27.98
N LEU A 269 11.19 -3.38 -26.85
CA LEU A 269 10.35 -2.72 -25.85
C LEU A 269 10.81 -1.30 -25.46
N GLY A 270 12.11 -1.11 -25.18
CA GLY A 270 12.59 0.21 -24.76
C GLY A 270 12.69 1.24 -25.88
N LEU A 271 12.74 0.81 -27.16
CA LEU A 271 12.58 1.70 -28.31
C LEU A 271 11.11 2.07 -28.54
N MET A 272 10.20 1.13 -28.28
CA MET A 272 8.76 1.34 -28.44
C MET A 272 8.18 2.22 -27.34
N LEU A 273 8.72 2.14 -26.11
CA LEU A 273 8.29 2.89 -24.93
C LEU A 273 9.42 3.78 -24.35
N PRO A 274 9.89 4.80 -25.09
CA PRO A 274 11.05 5.60 -24.68
C PRO A 274 10.81 6.48 -23.44
N GLN A 275 9.54 6.79 -23.13
CA GLN A 275 9.16 7.61 -21.97
C GLN A 275 8.77 6.80 -20.73
N LEU A 276 8.95 5.47 -20.76
CA LEU A 276 8.56 4.60 -19.66
C LEU A 276 9.39 4.92 -18.41
N GLN A 277 8.70 5.12 -17.28
CA GLN A 277 9.31 5.42 -15.98
C GLN A 277 9.15 4.22 -15.03
N TYR A 278 7.97 3.59 -15.03
CA TYR A 278 7.64 2.47 -14.17
C TYR A 278 7.20 1.27 -15.01
N LEU A 279 7.99 0.19 -14.93
CA LEU A 279 7.66 -1.12 -15.46
C LEU A 279 7.45 -2.06 -14.27
N GLN A 280 6.19 -2.37 -13.95
CA GLN A 280 5.82 -3.21 -12.81
C GLN A 280 4.96 -4.39 -13.30
N LEU A 281 5.60 -5.56 -13.37
CA LEU A 281 5.07 -6.82 -13.90
C LEU A 281 5.18 -7.97 -12.89
N SER A 282 5.61 -7.69 -11.67
CA SER A 282 5.85 -8.68 -10.62
C SER A 282 4.66 -9.61 -10.38
N ASP A 283 4.90 -10.81 -9.86
CA ASP A 283 3.85 -11.77 -9.49
C ASP A 283 2.90 -12.10 -10.65
N ASN A 284 3.46 -12.63 -11.74
CA ASN A 284 2.74 -13.03 -12.96
C ASN A 284 3.37 -14.32 -13.54
N GLN A 285 3.03 -14.65 -14.79
CA GLN A 285 3.50 -15.83 -15.52
C GLN A 285 4.26 -15.42 -16.81
N PHE A 286 4.94 -14.28 -16.80
CA PHE A 286 5.74 -13.83 -17.96
C PHE A 286 6.93 -14.75 -18.18
N THR A 287 7.29 -14.95 -19.46
CA THR A 287 8.34 -15.87 -19.90
C THR A 287 9.28 -15.19 -20.91
N GLY A 288 10.38 -15.86 -21.24
CA GLY A 288 11.32 -15.41 -22.26
C GLY A 288 12.38 -14.45 -21.72
N LEU A 289 13.07 -13.76 -22.62
CA LEU A 289 14.20 -12.90 -22.28
C LEU A 289 13.74 -11.51 -21.83
N LEU A 290 14.49 -10.92 -20.89
CA LEU A 290 14.36 -9.50 -20.57
C LEU A 290 14.99 -8.65 -21.70
N PRO A 291 14.24 -7.78 -22.40
CA PRO A 291 14.74 -7.09 -23.59
C PRO A 291 15.92 -6.17 -23.30
N ALA A 292 17.03 -6.35 -24.01
CA ALA A 292 18.21 -5.47 -23.91
C ALA A 292 17.91 -4.02 -24.30
N SER A 293 16.93 -3.81 -25.20
CA SER A 293 16.45 -2.49 -25.62
C SER A 293 15.88 -1.65 -24.47
N LEU A 294 15.59 -2.22 -23.29
CA LEU A 294 15.21 -1.44 -22.11
C LEU A 294 16.22 -0.35 -21.77
N SER A 295 17.51 -0.55 -22.09
CA SER A 295 18.56 0.46 -22.03
C SER A 295 18.23 1.77 -22.79
N ASN A 296 17.36 1.72 -23.81
CA ASN A 296 16.92 2.87 -24.59
C ASN A 296 15.80 3.67 -23.93
N ALA A 297 15.10 3.12 -22.94
CA ALA A 297 14.07 3.82 -22.17
C ALA A 297 14.74 4.60 -21.02
N SER A 298 15.43 5.68 -21.36
CA SER A 298 16.28 6.46 -20.42
C SER A 298 15.54 7.10 -19.25
N GLU A 299 14.22 7.18 -19.31
CA GLU A 299 13.36 7.69 -18.25
C GLU A 299 13.03 6.64 -17.17
N LEU A 300 13.43 5.37 -17.35
CA LEU A 300 13.14 4.30 -16.40
C LEU A 300 13.73 4.60 -15.02
N THR A 301 12.86 4.56 -14.01
CA THR A 301 13.18 4.71 -12.59
C THR A 301 12.92 3.42 -11.82
N TRP A 302 11.95 2.63 -12.24
CA TRP A 302 11.51 1.44 -11.53
C TRP A 302 11.33 0.27 -12.49
N ILE A 303 12.08 -0.81 -12.26
CA ILE A 303 11.91 -2.09 -12.93
C ILE A 303 11.59 -3.12 -11.84
N ASP A 304 10.34 -3.56 -11.82
CA ASP A 304 9.86 -4.60 -10.93
C ASP A 304 9.21 -5.73 -11.76
N ILE A 305 9.91 -6.85 -11.85
CA ILE A 305 9.55 -8.01 -12.67
C ILE A 305 9.70 -9.31 -11.89
N GLY A 306 9.77 -9.23 -10.56
CA GLY A 306 9.98 -10.38 -9.69
C GLY A 306 8.85 -11.41 -9.78
N ASN A 307 9.10 -12.64 -9.32
CA ASN A 307 8.12 -13.73 -9.28
C ASN A 307 7.43 -13.97 -10.64
N ASN A 308 8.23 -14.37 -11.61
CA ASN A 308 7.84 -14.69 -12.99
C ASN A 308 8.72 -15.84 -13.51
N ALA A 309 8.67 -16.15 -14.80
CA ALA A 309 9.51 -17.16 -15.47
C ALA A 309 10.41 -16.52 -16.55
N PHE A 310 10.90 -15.29 -16.33
CA PHE A 310 11.90 -14.68 -17.21
C PHE A 310 13.20 -15.47 -17.12
N ASN A 311 13.84 -15.71 -18.27
CA ASN A 311 15.00 -16.59 -18.35
C ASN A 311 16.16 -15.99 -19.16
N GLY A 312 17.24 -16.75 -19.28
CA GLY A 312 18.43 -16.33 -20.01
C GLY A 312 19.24 -15.25 -19.29
N LYS A 313 20.14 -14.58 -20.01
CA LYS A 313 21.03 -13.55 -19.44
C LYS A 313 20.32 -12.22 -19.30
N ILE A 314 20.59 -11.49 -18.22
CA ILE A 314 20.30 -10.04 -18.14
C ILE A 314 21.26 -9.31 -19.09
N ALA A 315 20.76 -8.95 -20.27
CA ALA A 315 21.55 -8.32 -21.36
C ALA A 315 21.34 -6.79 -21.47
N ILE A 316 20.72 -6.17 -20.46
CA ILE A 316 20.52 -4.71 -20.42
C ILE A 316 21.86 -4.02 -20.19
N ASP A 317 22.18 -3.04 -21.04
CA ASP A 317 23.22 -2.05 -20.73
C ASP A 317 22.62 -0.96 -19.83
N PHE A 318 22.88 -1.06 -18.53
CA PHE A 318 22.39 -0.11 -17.55
C PHE A 318 23.08 1.26 -17.64
N GLY A 319 24.13 1.41 -18.46
CA GLY A 319 24.75 2.69 -18.75
C GLY A 319 23.79 3.75 -19.30
N GLY A 320 22.72 3.31 -19.99
CA GLY A 320 21.65 4.18 -20.47
C GLY A 320 20.64 4.62 -19.39
N LEU A 321 20.55 3.92 -18.27
CA LEU A 321 19.49 4.04 -17.26
C LEU A 321 19.91 4.87 -16.05
N LYS A 322 20.28 6.13 -16.28
CA LYS A 322 20.81 7.04 -15.24
C LYS A 322 19.80 7.37 -14.14
N ASN A 323 18.51 7.28 -14.46
CA ASN A 323 17.42 7.58 -13.53
C ASN A 323 16.94 6.36 -12.74
N LEU A 324 17.54 5.18 -12.94
CA LEU A 324 17.12 3.95 -12.28
C LEU A 324 17.32 4.04 -10.77
N ILE A 325 16.24 3.76 -10.03
CA ILE A 325 16.17 3.76 -8.57
C ILE A 325 16.08 2.34 -8.04
N LEU A 326 15.27 1.49 -8.68
CA LEU A 326 15.03 0.13 -8.23
C LEU A 326 15.08 -0.87 -9.39
N LEU A 327 15.80 -1.97 -9.15
CA LEU A 327 15.74 -3.20 -9.93
C LEU A 327 15.31 -4.36 -9.02
N ALA A 328 14.09 -4.87 -9.20
CA ALA A 328 13.59 -6.07 -8.56
C ALA A 328 13.28 -7.11 -9.62
N ALA A 329 14.06 -8.19 -9.65
CA ALA A 329 13.90 -9.28 -10.60
C ALA A 329 14.07 -10.66 -9.92
N SER A 330 13.74 -10.71 -8.63
CA SER A 330 13.75 -11.89 -7.77
C SER A 330 12.85 -13.01 -8.29
N TYR A 331 13.07 -14.26 -7.89
CA TYR A 331 12.19 -15.40 -8.20
C TYR A 331 11.90 -15.50 -9.70
N ASN A 332 12.95 -15.71 -10.49
CA ASN A 332 12.89 -15.90 -11.95
C ASN A 332 13.92 -16.98 -12.36
N ASP A 333 14.05 -17.24 -13.66
CA ASP A 333 15.00 -18.20 -14.23
C ASP A 333 16.23 -17.52 -14.87
N PHE A 334 16.62 -16.31 -14.44
CA PHE A 334 17.77 -15.63 -15.01
C PHE A 334 19.05 -16.45 -14.80
N GLY A 335 19.83 -16.66 -15.87
CA GLY A 335 21.05 -17.47 -15.85
C GLY A 335 20.88 -18.93 -16.31
N SER A 336 19.64 -19.39 -16.56
CA SER A 336 19.32 -20.79 -16.91
C SER A 336 20.07 -21.38 -18.12
N ASN A 337 20.54 -20.54 -19.04
CA ASN A 337 21.18 -20.97 -20.29
C ASN A 337 22.70 -21.18 -20.17
N GLY A 338 23.24 -21.33 -18.95
CA GLY A 338 24.63 -21.73 -18.72
C GLY A 338 25.67 -20.64 -19.03
N ASP A 339 25.26 -19.37 -18.97
CA ASP A 339 26.18 -18.24 -19.17
C ASP A 339 27.16 -18.13 -17.99
N VAL A 340 28.45 -18.25 -18.28
CA VAL A 340 29.53 -18.15 -17.29
C VAL A 340 29.76 -16.71 -16.82
N ASP A 341 29.30 -15.73 -17.60
CA ASP A 341 29.45 -14.29 -17.37
C ASP A 341 28.12 -13.65 -16.96
N GLY A 342 27.27 -14.39 -16.25
CA GLY A 342 25.93 -13.96 -15.82
C GLY A 342 25.93 -12.72 -14.94
N MET A 343 27.06 -12.38 -14.30
CA MET A 343 27.19 -11.23 -13.40
C MET A 343 27.74 -9.95 -14.07
N ASN A 344 28.18 -10.00 -15.34
CA ASN A 344 28.89 -8.88 -15.97
C ASN A 344 28.04 -7.62 -16.18
N PHE A 345 26.71 -7.72 -16.20
CA PHE A 345 25.82 -6.55 -16.30
C PHE A 345 25.99 -5.58 -15.11
N LEU A 346 26.40 -6.08 -13.93
CA LEU A 346 26.74 -5.25 -12.77
C LEU A 346 27.81 -4.19 -13.08
N ASN A 347 28.72 -4.45 -14.02
CA ASN A 347 29.73 -3.47 -14.42
C ASN A 347 29.10 -2.21 -15.03
N THR A 348 28.01 -2.37 -15.79
CA THR A 348 27.29 -1.26 -16.44
C THR A 348 26.39 -0.49 -15.46
N MET A 349 25.94 -1.14 -14.38
CA MET A 349 25.10 -0.51 -13.34
C MET A 349 25.83 0.53 -12.50
N THR A 350 27.16 0.61 -12.57
CA THR A 350 27.94 1.68 -11.92
C THR A 350 27.57 3.08 -12.41
N ASN A 351 26.95 3.19 -13.59
CA ASN A 351 26.45 4.45 -14.14
C ASN A 351 25.05 4.84 -13.63
N CYS A 352 24.33 3.96 -12.92
CA CYS A 352 23.03 4.24 -12.32
C CYS A 352 23.22 5.01 -11.00
N SER A 353 23.46 6.32 -11.08
CA SER A 353 23.81 7.14 -9.91
C SER A 353 22.69 7.35 -8.89
N ASN A 354 21.44 7.01 -9.22
CA ASN A 354 20.27 7.13 -8.35
C ASN A 354 19.80 5.77 -7.81
N LEU A 355 20.57 4.70 -8.03
CA LEU A 355 20.18 3.35 -7.64
C LEU A 355 20.15 3.23 -6.11
N VAL A 356 19.04 2.72 -5.61
CA VAL A 356 18.69 2.64 -4.19
C VAL A 356 18.52 1.17 -3.77
N ALA A 357 17.91 0.34 -4.61
CA ALA A 357 17.76 -1.09 -4.33
C ALA A 357 18.01 -1.98 -5.55
N VAL A 358 18.68 -3.11 -5.30
CA VAL A 358 18.82 -4.22 -6.26
C VAL A 358 18.42 -5.52 -5.57
N SER A 359 17.45 -6.22 -6.13
CA SER A 359 17.03 -7.55 -5.68
C SER A 359 17.00 -8.52 -6.87
N LEU A 360 17.83 -9.56 -6.78
CA LEU A 360 17.99 -10.62 -7.79
C LEU A 360 17.97 -12.00 -7.14
N GLN A 361 17.35 -12.11 -5.96
CA GLN A 361 17.32 -13.37 -5.21
C GLN A 361 16.58 -14.47 -5.98
N ASP A 362 16.88 -15.72 -5.67
CA ASP A 362 16.20 -16.90 -6.19
C ASP A 362 16.13 -16.90 -7.72
N ASN A 363 17.31 -16.96 -8.32
CA ASN A 363 17.54 -17.06 -9.76
C ASN A 363 18.60 -18.13 -10.04
N GLN A 364 19.03 -18.26 -11.28
CA GLN A 364 20.07 -19.20 -11.70
C GLN A 364 21.35 -18.46 -12.12
N LEU A 365 21.59 -17.25 -11.58
CA LEU A 365 22.73 -16.41 -11.97
C LEU A 365 24.03 -17.08 -11.57
N LYS A 366 24.93 -17.24 -12.54
CA LYS A 366 26.24 -17.87 -12.38
C LYS A 366 27.35 -16.90 -12.80
N GLY A 367 28.44 -16.91 -12.04
CA GLY A 367 29.63 -16.09 -12.31
C GLY A 367 30.28 -15.61 -11.03
N ILE A 368 31.31 -14.78 -11.19
CA ILE A 368 32.04 -14.14 -10.09
C ILE A 368 31.46 -12.74 -9.86
N LEU A 369 31.34 -12.31 -8.60
CA LEU A 369 31.00 -10.92 -8.26
C LEU A 369 32.11 -9.98 -8.74
N PRO A 370 31.82 -9.02 -9.65
CA PRO A 370 32.84 -8.12 -10.16
C PRO A 370 33.25 -7.08 -9.11
N ASN A 371 34.52 -6.66 -9.12
CA ASN A 371 35.03 -5.61 -8.23
C ASN A 371 34.28 -4.27 -8.38
N ASN A 372 33.67 -4.02 -9.54
CA ASN A 372 32.88 -2.81 -9.78
C ASN A 372 31.59 -2.74 -8.94
N ILE A 373 31.18 -3.83 -8.29
CA ILE A 373 30.03 -3.84 -7.37
C ILE A 373 30.14 -2.80 -6.26
N GLY A 374 31.37 -2.49 -5.81
CA GLY A 374 31.65 -1.45 -4.81
C GLY A 374 31.36 -0.02 -5.28
N ASN A 375 31.16 0.18 -6.59
CA ASN A 375 30.87 1.48 -7.20
C ASN A 375 29.39 1.64 -7.55
N LEU A 376 28.53 0.68 -7.21
CA LEU A 376 27.09 0.76 -7.45
C LEU A 376 26.45 1.79 -6.53
N SER A 377 26.27 3.01 -7.03
CA SER A 377 25.52 4.08 -6.34
C SER A 377 25.84 4.15 -4.84
N SER A 378 27.12 4.14 -4.47
CA SER A 378 27.59 3.96 -3.08
C SER A 378 27.05 5.01 -2.09
N LYS A 379 26.50 6.11 -2.61
CA LYS A 379 25.83 7.17 -1.84
C LYS A 379 24.36 6.89 -1.50
N PHE A 380 23.68 6.02 -2.24
CA PHE A 380 22.22 5.84 -2.13
C PHE A 380 21.78 4.38 -2.02
N LEU A 381 22.60 3.42 -2.44
CA LEU A 381 22.25 2.00 -2.39
C LEU A 381 22.10 1.56 -0.93
N TYR A 382 20.88 1.15 -0.57
CA TYR A 382 20.53 0.71 0.78
C TYR A 382 20.27 -0.80 0.86
N TYR A 383 19.86 -1.43 -0.24
CA TYR A 383 19.47 -2.83 -0.29
C TYR A 383 20.12 -3.55 -1.48
N LEU A 384 20.81 -4.65 -1.18
CA LEU A 384 21.40 -5.54 -2.18
C LEU A 384 21.12 -6.99 -1.79
N SER A 385 20.33 -7.69 -2.62
CA SER A 385 20.09 -9.11 -2.48
C SER A 385 20.46 -9.86 -3.76
N LEU A 386 21.34 -10.85 -3.61
CA LEU A 386 21.75 -11.80 -4.65
C LEU A 386 21.62 -13.27 -4.15
N SER A 387 20.81 -13.49 -3.12
CA SER A 387 20.68 -14.81 -2.48
C SER A 387 20.03 -15.85 -3.38
N GLY A 388 20.20 -17.14 -3.09
CA GLY A 388 19.57 -18.21 -3.87
C GLY A 388 20.01 -18.22 -5.34
N ASN A 389 21.31 -18.16 -5.60
CA ASN A 389 21.88 -18.16 -6.96
C ASN A 389 23.07 -19.14 -7.06
N LEU A 390 23.75 -19.16 -8.20
CA LEU A 390 24.91 -20.02 -8.47
C LEU A 390 26.23 -19.21 -8.52
N ILE A 391 26.31 -18.14 -7.73
CA ILE A 391 27.46 -17.22 -7.70
C ILE A 391 28.63 -17.90 -6.99
N TYR A 392 29.82 -17.82 -7.57
CA TYR A 392 31.04 -18.45 -7.04
C TYR A 392 32.22 -17.47 -7.01
N GLY A 393 33.35 -17.91 -6.46
CA GLY A 393 34.52 -17.05 -6.26
C GLY A 393 34.48 -16.36 -4.90
N GLU A 394 35.32 -15.33 -4.71
CA GLU A 394 35.42 -14.61 -3.45
C GLU A 394 34.48 -13.41 -3.40
N ILE A 395 34.08 -13.00 -2.20
CA ILE A 395 33.38 -11.72 -1.99
C ILE A 395 34.40 -10.59 -2.22
N PRO A 396 34.20 -9.68 -3.18
CA PRO A 396 35.17 -8.64 -3.49
C PRO A 396 35.30 -7.62 -2.36
N THR A 397 36.53 -7.24 -2.01
CA THR A 397 36.81 -6.28 -0.93
C THR A 397 36.20 -4.90 -1.20
N THR A 398 35.99 -4.55 -2.47
CA THR A 398 35.33 -3.30 -2.88
C THR A 398 33.87 -3.20 -2.45
N LEU A 399 33.20 -4.32 -2.11
CA LEU A 399 31.83 -4.31 -1.59
C LEU A 399 31.71 -3.43 -0.32
N GLY A 400 32.78 -3.35 0.47
CA GLY A 400 32.87 -2.46 1.64
C GLY A 400 32.81 -0.96 1.33
N ASN A 401 32.81 -0.55 0.05
CA ASN A 401 32.65 0.85 -0.34
C ASN A 401 31.17 1.31 -0.33
N LEU A 402 30.21 0.38 -0.22
CA LEU A 402 28.77 0.66 -0.24
C LEU A 402 28.26 1.14 1.13
N ILE A 403 28.87 2.20 1.68
CA ILE A 403 28.70 2.65 3.07
C ILE A 403 27.25 2.99 3.51
N ASN A 404 26.31 3.11 2.56
CA ASN A 404 24.89 3.37 2.85
C ASN A 404 24.02 2.10 2.93
N LEU A 405 24.62 0.93 2.70
CA LEU A 405 23.89 -0.34 2.70
C LEU A 405 23.35 -0.65 4.11
N GLU A 406 22.06 -0.97 4.17
CA GLU A 406 21.36 -1.43 5.38
C GLU A 406 21.07 -2.93 5.36
N SER A 407 20.93 -3.52 4.16
CA SER A 407 20.66 -4.96 4.01
C SER A 407 21.52 -5.55 2.89
N LEU A 408 22.26 -6.61 3.22
CA LEU A 408 23.11 -7.37 2.30
C LEU A 408 22.83 -8.86 2.44
N PHE A 409 22.35 -9.45 1.35
CA PHE A 409 21.94 -10.86 1.29
C PHE A 409 22.71 -11.56 0.16
N LEU A 410 23.58 -12.50 0.51
CA LEU A 410 24.33 -13.37 -0.41
C LEU A 410 24.19 -14.86 -0.04
N GLU A 411 23.24 -15.20 0.82
CA GLU A 411 22.99 -16.57 1.27
C GLU A 411 22.60 -17.51 0.12
N SER A 412 22.78 -18.82 0.34
CA SER A 412 22.43 -19.88 -0.63
C SER A 412 23.12 -19.67 -1.99
N ASN A 413 24.45 -19.63 -1.96
CA ASN A 413 25.32 -19.45 -3.13
C ASN A 413 26.53 -20.42 -3.06
N GLN A 414 27.50 -20.25 -3.96
CA GLN A 414 28.73 -21.05 -4.00
C GLN A 414 29.98 -20.22 -3.67
N LEU A 415 29.84 -19.15 -2.89
CA LEU A 415 30.93 -18.24 -2.55
C LEU A 415 32.00 -18.96 -1.72
N THR A 416 33.26 -18.60 -1.97
CA THR A 416 34.47 -19.20 -1.39
C THR A 416 35.37 -18.12 -0.80
N GLY A 417 36.52 -18.50 -0.24
CA GLY A 417 37.47 -17.56 0.34
C GLY A 417 37.06 -17.14 1.75
N THR A 418 37.35 -15.89 2.10
CA THR A 418 37.06 -15.30 3.42
C THR A 418 36.00 -14.22 3.33
N ILE A 419 35.30 -13.95 4.43
CA ILE A 419 34.54 -12.70 4.56
C ILE A 419 35.54 -11.52 4.55
N PRO A 420 35.38 -10.49 3.70
CA PRO A 420 36.32 -9.36 3.66
C PRO A 420 36.26 -8.50 4.91
N THR A 421 37.41 -8.04 5.42
CA THR A 421 37.47 -7.09 6.54
C THR A 421 36.81 -5.74 6.21
N THR A 422 36.75 -5.37 4.93
CA THR A 422 36.10 -4.15 4.46
C THR A 422 34.59 -4.13 4.69
N ILE A 423 33.94 -5.26 4.98
CA ILE A 423 32.53 -5.30 5.41
C ILE A 423 32.30 -4.46 6.66
N GLY A 424 33.30 -4.32 7.54
CA GLY A 424 33.23 -3.44 8.71
C GLY A 424 33.10 -1.95 8.38
N ASN A 425 33.28 -1.53 7.12
CA ASN A 425 33.04 -0.15 6.68
C ASN A 425 31.54 0.17 6.51
N LEU A 426 30.68 -0.85 6.45
CA LEU A 426 29.24 -0.71 6.18
C LEU A 426 28.47 -0.34 7.46
N GLN A 427 28.77 0.82 8.05
CA GLN A 427 28.29 1.18 9.41
C GLN A 427 26.76 1.33 9.54
N LYS A 428 26.02 1.46 8.43
CA LYS A 428 24.54 1.49 8.40
C LYS A 428 23.91 0.10 8.31
N LEU A 429 24.71 -0.95 8.15
CA LEU A 429 24.23 -2.31 7.94
C LEU A 429 23.43 -2.78 9.15
N LYS A 430 22.21 -3.25 8.88
CA LYS A 430 21.26 -3.80 9.86
C LYS A 430 21.11 -5.30 9.69
N ARG A 431 21.13 -5.79 8.45
CA ARG A 431 20.97 -7.21 8.13
C ARG A 431 22.08 -7.68 7.21
N LEU A 432 22.74 -8.75 7.60
CA LEU A 432 23.81 -9.40 6.85
C LEU A 432 23.59 -10.90 6.85
N ALA A 433 23.33 -11.49 5.68
CA ALA A 433 23.23 -12.94 5.55
C ALA A 433 24.16 -13.45 4.45
N PHE A 434 25.06 -14.35 4.84
CA PHE A 434 25.97 -15.10 3.98
C PHE A 434 25.83 -16.62 4.20
N ALA A 435 24.71 -17.05 4.77
CA ALA A 435 24.44 -18.45 5.08
C ALA A 435 24.52 -19.36 3.85
N ASP A 436 24.69 -20.67 4.05
CA ASP A 436 24.69 -21.68 2.98
C ASP A 436 25.63 -21.32 1.82
N ASN A 437 26.92 -21.25 2.15
CA ASN A 437 28.01 -20.96 1.20
C ASN A 437 29.24 -21.83 1.52
N LYS A 438 30.36 -21.58 0.84
CA LYS A 438 31.65 -22.28 1.06
C LYS A 438 32.70 -21.33 1.65
N LEU A 439 32.27 -20.30 2.39
CA LEU A 439 33.18 -19.36 3.05
C LEU A 439 33.98 -20.08 4.12
N SER A 440 35.24 -19.69 4.30
CA SER A 440 36.21 -20.40 5.10
C SER A 440 37.13 -19.45 5.88
N ARG A 441 38.00 -20.03 6.71
CA ARG A 441 38.88 -19.34 7.65
C ARG A 441 38.11 -18.63 8.76
N LYS A 442 38.82 -17.76 9.50
CA LYS A 442 38.28 -17.02 10.64
C LYS A 442 37.24 -15.99 10.21
N ILE A 443 36.26 -15.79 11.09
CA ILE A 443 35.40 -14.61 11.05
C ILE A 443 36.33 -13.38 11.17
N PRO A 444 36.20 -12.34 10.32
CA PRO A 444 37.16 -11.23 10.32
C PRO A 444 37.06 -10.35 11.55
N GLU A 445 38.20 -9.88 12.06
CA GLU A 445 38.34 -8.87 13.15
C GLU A 445 37.45 -7.62 12.96
N ALA A 446 37.11 -7.26 11.73
CA ALA A 446 36.20 -6.14 11.45
C ALA A 446 34.73 -6.39 11.84
N LEU A 447 34.28 -7.65 11.91
CA LEU A 447 33.03 -8.04 12.57
C LEU A 447 33.19 -8.06 14.11
N GLU A 448 34.43 -8.08 14.61
CA GLU A 448 34.79 -8.19 16.04
C GLU A 448 34.91 -6.82 16.74
N ILE A 449 35.42 -5.78 16.07
CA ILE A 449 35.79 -4.51 16.73
C ILE A 449 34.61 -3.53 16.93
N GLY A 450 33.40 -3.89 16.51
CA GLY A 450 32.22 -3.08 16.83
C GLY A 450 31.96 -1.87 15.93
N ASN A 451 32.39 -1.93 14.67
CA ASN A 451 32.06 -0.91 13.68
C ASN A 451 30.61 -1.01 13.15
N LEU A 452 29.98 -2.19 13.21
CA LEU A 452 28.62 -2.43 12.74
C LEU A 452 27.57 -2.24 13.85
N LYS A 453 27.55 -1.05 14.44
CA LYS A 453 26.71 -0.72 15.62
C LYS A 453 25.21 -0.94 15.42
N ASN A 454 24.75 -0.86 14.18
CA ASN A 454 23.35 -0.99 13.80
C ASN A 454 22.96 -2.42 13.38
N LEU A 455 23.90 -3.38 13.40
CA LEU A 455 23.64 -4.74 12.95
C LEU A 455 22.67 -5.41 13.92
N ALA A 456 21.49 -5.75 13.40
CA ALA A 456 20.40 -6.42 14.08
C ALA A 456 20.36 -7.91 13.73
N GLU A 457 20.76 -8.29 12.53
CA GLU A 457 20.72 -9.66 12.05
C GLU A 457 22.03 -10.04 11.38
N LEU A 458 22.65 -11.10 11.89
CA LEU A 458 23.82 -11.73 11.29
C LEU A 458 23.57 -13.21 11.12
N ASP A 459 23.51 -13.66 9.87
CA ASP A 459 23.48 -15.08 9.53
C ASP A 459 24.68 -15.48 8.68
N ILE A 460 25.58 -16.25 9.25
CA ILE A 460 26.75 -16.83 8.57
C ILE A 460 26.79 -18.34 8.76
N SER A 461 25.62 -18.95 9.01
CA SER A 461 25.47 -20.39 9.20
C SER A 461 25.77 -21.20 7.93
N ALA A 462 25.89 -22.52 8.06
CA ALA A 462 26.10 -23.44 6.94
C ALA A 462 27.27 -23.02 6.03
N ASN A 463 28.45 -22.85 6.63
CA ASN A 463 29.68 -22.46 5.95
C ASN A 463 30.85 -23.34 6.45
N ARG A 464 32.08 -22.99 6.08
CA ARG A 464 33.32 -23.65 6.50
C ARG A 464 34.18 -22.74 7.38
N LEU A 465 33.56 -21.83 8.11
CA LEU A 465 34.26 -20.89 8.99
C LEU A 465 34.88 -21.64 10.16
N SER A 466 36.08 -21.24 10.56
CA SER A 466 36.91 -21.97 11.53
C SER A 466 37.64 -21.02 12.48
N GLY A 467 38.02 -21.50 13.65
CA GLY A 467 38.68 -20.70 14.68
C GLY A 467 37.71 -20.23 15.76
N GLU A 468 38.24 -19.48 16.72
CA GLU A 468 37.49 -19.04 17.90
C GLU A 468 36.56 -17.87 17.59
N LEU A 469 35.47 -17.79 18.35
CA LEU A 469 34.64 -16.59 18.36
C LEU A 469 35.38 -15.43 19.05
N PRO A 470 35.15 -14.18 18.62
CA PRO A 470 35.83 -13.02 19.15
C PRO A 470 35.47 -12.77 20.62
N GLU A 471 36.44 -12.44 21.47
CA GLU A 471 36.19 -12.27 22.92
C GLU A 471 35.17 -11.16 23.24
N THR A 472 35.06 -10.13 22.40
CA THR A 472 34.14 -8.99 22.57
C THR A 472 33.22 -8.78 21.36
N PHE A 473 31.91 -8.85 21.57
CA PHE A 473 30.86 -8.40 20.64
C PHE A 473 30.37 -6.97 20.97
N ASP A 474 31.22 -6.17 21.60
CA ASP A 474 30.84 -4.90 22.26
C ASP A 474 30.23 -3.83 21.34
N GLY A 475 30.42 -3.94 20.02
CA GLY A 475 29.78 -3.04 19.06
C GLY A 475 28.76 -3.67 18.12
N CYS A 476 28.23 -4.85 18.42
CA CYS A 476 26.98 -5.37 17.84
C CYS A 476 25.83 -5.27 18.88
N ARG A 477 25.73 -4.16 19.60
CA ARG A 477 24.73 -3.95 20.68
C ARG A 477 23.28 -4.01 20.21
N SER A 478 23.06 -3.89 18.91
CA SER A 478 21.73 -3.93 18.29
C SER A 478 21.34 -5.33 17.83
N ILE A 479 22.19 -6.35 18.00
CA ILE A 479 21.95 -7.68 17.43
C ILE A 479 20.75 -8.35 18.11
N GLU A 480 19.80 -8.76 17.29
CA GLU A 480 18.55 -9.41 17.64
C GLU A 480 18.56 -10.88 17.24
N SER A 481 19.23 -11.19 16.12
CA SER A 481 19.38 -12.52 15.56
C SER A 481 20.84 -12.79 15.18
N LEU A 482 21.39 -13.89 15.69
CA LEU A 482 22.75 -14.34 15.40
C LEU A 482 22.74 -15.83 15.09
N SER A 483 23.03 -16.18 13.83
CA SER A 483 23.10 -17.55 13.36
C SER A 483 24.52 -17.89 12.90
N LEU A 484 25.12 -18.85 13.60
CA LEU A 484 26.49 -19.33 13.39
C LEU A 484 26.53 -20.85 13.14
N ALA A 485 25.37 -21.49 13.07
CA ALA A 485 25.23 -22.94 13.01
C ALA A 485 25.97 -23.55 11.82
N ASP A 486 26.26 -24.85 11.88
CA ASP A 486 26.86 -25.59 10.76
C ASP A 486 28.15 -24.95 10.21
N ASN A 487 29.11 -24.71 11.11
CA ASN A 487 30.47 -24.25 10.82
C ASN A 487 31.50 -25.10 11.59
N PHE A 488 32.80 -24.86 11.38
CA PHE A 488 33.92 -25.49 12.10
C PHE A 488 34.48 -24.58 13.20
N LEU A 489 33.61 -23.83 13.89
CA LEU A 489 34.00 -22.92 14.96
C LEU A 489 34.50 -23.71 16.18
N GLU A 490 35.56 -23.21 16.80
CA GLU A 490 36.23 -23.82 17.96
C GLU A 490 36.24 -22.85 19.15
N GLY A 491 36.69 -23.30 20.31
CA GLY A 491 36.78 -22.45 21.51
C GLY A 491 35.47 -22.29 22.29
N SER A 492 35.49 -21.39 23.27
CA SER A 492 34.34 -21.12 24.15
C SER A 492 33.46 -19.98 23.62
N ILE A 493 32.16 -20.01 23.94
CA ILE A 493 31.25 -18.89 23.68
C ILE A 493 31.70 -17.67 24.51
N PRO A 494 32.00 -16.52 23.88
CA PRO A 494 32.42 -15.29 24.56
C PRO A 494 31.39 -14.78 25.56
N LYS A 495 31.84 -14.31 26.74
CA LYS A 495 30.95 -13.72 27.75
C LYS A 495 30.26 -12.44 27.28
N SER A 496 30.80 -11.75 26.29
CA SER A 496 30.14 -10.60 25.69
C SER A 496 28.82 -10.98 24.99
N LEU A 497 28.69 -12.21 24.47
CA LEU A 497 27.44 -12.73 23.92
C LEU A 497 26.38 -13.01 24.97
N SER A 498 26.74 -13.31 26.22
CA SER A 498 25.75 -13.49 27.29
C SER A 498 25.07 -12.17 27.70
N SER A 499 25.57 -11.03 27.21
CA SER A 499 24.91 -9.72 27.33
C SER A 499 23.90 -9.43 26.20
N LEU A 500 23.91 -10.24 25.13
CA LEU A 500 23.03 -10.11 23.96
C LEU A 500 21.78 -10.97 24.17
N ARG A 501 20.75 -10.35 24.76
CA ARG A 501 19.44 -10.94 25.15
C ARG A 501 19.55 -12.11 26.15
N GLU A 502 19.03 -11.85 27.35
CA GLU A 502 19.07 -12.69 28.56
C GLU A 502 18.41 -14.10 28.46
N TYR A 503 17.74 -14.43 27.34
CA TYR A 503 16.86 -15.59 27.22
C TYR A 503 17.28 -16.57 26.09
N GLY A 504 18.56 -16.52 25.67
CA GLY A 504 19.18 -17.47 24.73
C GLY A 504 20.13 -18.47 25.40
N LEU A 505 20.47 -19.55 24.67
CA LEU A 505 21.49 -20.52 25.07
C LEU A 505 22.83 -19.81 25.36
N GLY A 506 23.20 -19.72 26.65
CA GLY A 506 24.46 -19.12 27.10
C GLY A 506 24.33 -17.87 28.00
N ALA A 507 23.11 -17.40 28.30
CA ALA A 507 22.89 -16.34 29.29
C ALA A 507 22.93 -16.87 30.74
N GLU A 508 23.33 -16.01 31.69
CA GLU A 508 23.19 -16.31 33.13
C GLU A 508 21.71 -16.40 33.50
N ILE A 509 21.33 -17.43 34.25
CA ILE A 509 19.95 -17.62 34.72
C ILE A 509 19.56 -16.42 35.57
N SER A 510 18.45 -15.78 35.23
CA SER A 510 17.94 -14.62 35.96
C SER A 510 16.44 -14.72 36.22
N THR A 511 16.01 -14.10 37.31
CA THR A 511 14.58 -13.97 37.64
C THR A 511 13.82 -13.18 36.57
N CYS A 512 14.47 -12.26 35.83
CA CYS A 512 13.84 -11.51 34.75
C CYS A 512 13.69 -12.36 33.49
N GLY A 513 14.62 -13.28 33.21
CA GLY A 513 14.51 -14.28 32.14
C GLY A 513 13.36 -15.27 32.40
N ASP A 514 13.18 -15.68 33.65
CA ASP A 514 12.03 -16.50 34.07
C ASP A 514 10.70 -15.77 33.87
N VAL A 515 10.63 -14.48 34.21
CA VAL A 515 9.44 -13.62 33.99
C VAL A 515 9.12 -13.52 32.49
N TYR A 516 10.14 -13.32 31.64
CA TYR A 516 9.95 -13.28 30.19
C TYR A 516 9.39 -14.60 29.65
N SER A 517 9.99 -15.72 30.08
CA SER A 517 9.55 -17.06 29.68
C SER A 517 8.12 -17.35 30.14
N PHE A 518 7.75 -16.91 31.35
CA PHE A 518 6.37 -16.97 31.84
C PHE A 518 5.42 -16.14 30.94
N GLY A 519 5.82 -14.93 30.56
CA GLY A 519 5.05 -14.08 29.67
C GLY A 519 4.78 -14.73 28.31
N ILE A 520 5.82 -15.27 27.68
CA ILE A 520 5.71 -15.97 26.39
C ILE A 520 4.83 -17.21 26.50
N LEU A 521 5.01 -18.02 27.55
CA LEU A 521 4.18 -19.20 27.79
C LEU A 521 2.70 -18.84 27.99
N LEU A 522 2.43 -17.72 28.68
CA LEU A 522 1.07 -17.20 28.82
C LEU A 522 0.48 -16.77 27.47
N LEU A 523 1.24 -16.08 26.62
CA LEU A 523 0.78 -15.71 25.27
C LEU A 523 0.57 -16.93 24.37
N GLU A 524 1.44 -17.93 24.46
CA GLU A 524 1.34 -19.19 23.72
C GLU A 524 0.07 -19.95 24.11
N MET A 525 -0.19 -20.11 25.41
CA MET A 525 -1.42 -20.77 25.90
C MET A 525 -2.68 -20.04 25.46
N MET A 526 -2.66 -18.70 25.41
CA MET A 526 -3.83 -17.89 25.05
C MET A 526 -4.13 -17.88 23.56
N THR A 527 -3.10 -18.02 22.71
CA THR A 527 -3.23 -17.92 21.25
C THR A 527 -3.17 -19.27 20.54
N GLY A 528 -2.69 -20.32 21.22
CA GLY A 528 -2.39 -21.62 20.62
C GLY A 528 -1.20 -21.59 19.66
N LYS A 529 -0.41 -20.50 19.64
CA LYS A 529 0.71 -20.29 18.72
C LYS A 529 2.05 -20.35 19.46
N ARG A 530 2.93 -21.25 19.01
CA ARG A 530 4.31 -21.32 19.52
C ARG A 530 5.13 -20.14 19.00
N PRO A 531 6.14 -19.63 19.74
CA PRO A 531 7.03 -18.56 19.26
C PRO A 531 7.74 -18.88 17.93
N THR A 532 7.89 -20.15 17.59
CA THR A 532 8.51 -20.65 16.35
C THR A 532 7.50 -20.98 15.24
N HIS A 533 6.24 -20.58 15.37
CA HIS A 533 5.22 -20.86 14.37
C HIS A 533 5.53 -20.15 13.05
N ASP A 534 5.31 -20.82 11.91
CA ASP A 534 5.60 -20.33 10.54
C ASP A 534 4.93 -18.99 10.16
N LEU A 535 4.00 -18.49 10.99
CA LEU A 535 3.34 -17.21 10.80
C LEU A 535 4.25 -16.03 11.20
N PHE A 536 5.31 -16.30 11.96
CA PHE A 536 6.25 -15.33 12.51
C PHE A 536 7.48 -15.24 11.62
N ILE A 537 7.38 -14.42 10.58
CA ILE A 537 8.45 -14.08 9.63
C ILE A 537 8.72 -12.57 9.66
N GLU A 538 9.90 -12.15 9.19
CA GLU A 538 10.27 -10.73 9.01
C GLU A 538 10.19 -9.84 10.27
N GLY A 539 10.52 -10.38 11.44
CA GLY A 539 10.55 -9.61 12.69
C GLY A 539 9.18 -9.43 13.36
N LEU A 540 8.14 -10.12 12.89
CA LEU A 540 6.90 -10.33 13.63
C LEU A 540 7.08 -11.53 14.56
N ASP A 541 7.05 -11.30 15.88
CA ASP A 541 7.08 -12.34 16.90
C ASP A 541 5.73 -12.46 17.64
N LEU A 542 5.60 -13.46 18.50
CA LEU A 542 4.36 -13.71 19.26
C LEU A 542 3.96 -12.51 20.13
N HIS A 543 4.92 -11.77 20.71
CA HIS A 543 4.63 -10.57 21.51
C HIS A 543 4.02 -9.48 20.64
N ARG A 544 4.66 -9.13 19.52
CA ARG A 544 4.20 -8.12 18.57
C ARG A 544 2.86 -8.50 17.94
N PHE A 545 2.67 -9.78 17.62
CA PHE A 545 1.40 -10.30 17.10
C PHE A 545 0.24 -10.04 18.07
N VAL A 546 0.42 -10.33 19.37
CA VAL A 546 -0.60 -10.07 20.40
C VAL A 546 -0.77 -8.56 20.65
N ASP A 547 0.33 -7.80 20.73
CA ASP A 547 0.28 -6.35 20.95
C ASP A 547 -0.50 -5.63 19.85
N MET A 548 -0.27 -6.01 18.59
CA MET A 548 -1.02 -5.51 17.43
C MET A 548 -2.52 -5.85 17.54
N ALA A 549 -2.86 -7.09 17.90
CA ALA A 549 -4.26 -7.49 18.04
C ALA A 549 -5.01 -6.69 19.13
N ILE A 550 -4.32 -6.34 20.23
CA ILE A 550 -4.88 -5.49 21.28
C ILE A 550 -5.11 -4.06 20.77
N HIS A 551 -4.12 -3.45 20.09
CA HIS A 551 -4.23 -2.10 19.54
C HIS A 551 -5.36 -1.97 18.51
N HIS A 552 -5.56 -3.01 17.68
CA HIS A 552 -6.59 -3.04 16.65
C HIS A 552 -7.96 -3.55 17.14
N ARG A 553 -8.09 -3.95 18.42
CA ARG A 553 -9.32 -4.52 19.02
C ARG A 553 -9.85 -5.77 18.30
N VAL A 554 -8.96 -6.65 17.85
CA VAL A 554 -9.28 -7.91 17.14
C VAL A 554 -8.85 -9.14 17.94
N ILE A 555 -9.00 -9.07 19.26
CA ILE A 555 -8.42 -10.04 20.20
C ILE A 555 -9.09 -11.42 20.07
N MET A 556 -10.40 -11.45 19.81
CA MET A 556 -11.13 -12.70 19.62
C MET A 556 -10.70 -13.50 18.38
N ASP A 557 -10.02 -12.87 17.42
CA ASP A 557 -9.51 -13.52 16.21
C ASP A 557 -8.17 -14.24 16.45
N ILE A 558 -7.49 -13.92 17.56
CA ILE A 558 -6.18 -14.48 17.90
C ILE A 558 -6.18 -15.41 19.11
N VAL A 559 -7.27 -15.43 19.88
CA VAL A 559 -7.42 -16.33 21.03
C VAL A 559 -7.66 -17.76 20.54
N ASP A 560 -7.02 -18.73 21.19
CA ASP A 560 -7.19 -20.15 20.86
C ASP A 560 -8.68 -20.54 20.94
N PRO A 561 -9.26 -21.07 19.84
CA PRO A 561 -10.67 -21.49 19.82
C PRO A 561 -11.05 -22.49 20.92
N ILE A 562 -10.09 -23.27 21.43
CA ILE A 562 -10.31 -24.22 22.54
C ILE A 562 -10.69 -23.48 23.83
N LEU A 563 -10.15 -22.27 24.05
CA LEU A 563 -10.49 -21.43 25.21
C LEU A 563 -11.91 -20.83 25.12
N LEU A 564 -12.46 -20.76 23.90
CA LEU A 564 -13.83 -20.33 23.63
C LEU A 564 -14.83 -21.50 23.69
N HIS A 565 -14.33 -22.74 23.66
CA HIS A 565 -15.13 -23.97 23.74
C HIS A 565 -15.01 -24.63 25.11
N ARG A 566 -15.75 -24.10 26.09
CA ARG A 566 -16.16 -24.90 27.24
C ARG A 566 -17.67 -25.05 27.29
N GLU A 567 -18.06 -26.30 27.42
CA GLU A 567 -19.42 -26.81 27.56
C GLU A 567 -20.12 -26.23 28.80
N HIS A 568 -20.71 -25.05 28.69
CA HIS A 568 -21.85 -24.67 29.51
C HIS A 568 -22.93 -24.08 28.62
N LYS A 569 -23.90 -24.93 28.29
CA LYS A 569 -25.21 -24.49 27.81
C LYS A 569 -25.77 -23.51 28.84
N ALA A 570 -26.09 -22.31 28.37
CA ALA A 570 -26.69 -21.18 29.07
C ALA A 570 -25.74 -20.19 29.77
N ALA A 571 -24.88 -19.52 29.00
CA ALA A 571 -24.48 -18.14 29.31
C ALA A 571 -24.28 -17.34 28.01
N VAL A 572 -24.84 -16.15 27.95
CA VAL A 572 -24.72 -15.21 26.83
C VAL A 572 -23.26 -14.75 26.72
N PRO A 573 -22.63 -14.70 25.53
CA PRO A 573 -21.31 -14.09 25.38
C PRO A 573 -21.42 -12.60 25.67
N GLY A 574 -20.93 -12.19 26.84
CA GLY A 574 -20.89 -10.79 27.27
C GLY A 574 -19.46 -10.26 27.29
N SER A 575 -19.33 -8.93 27.15
CA SER A 575 -18.06 -8.16 27.14
C SER A 575 -17.05 -8.50 28.24
N LYS A 576 -17.47 -9.17 29.32
CA LYS A 576 -16.63 -9.48 30.48
C LYS A 576 -15.67 -10.66 30.28
N LEU A 577 -16.04 -11.70 29.52
CA LEU A 577 -15.09 -12.78 29.18
C LEU A 577 -13.97 -12.22 28.29
N GLU A 578 -14.37 -11.38 27.34
CA GLU A 578 -13.44 -10.60 26.53
C GLU A 578 -12.53 -9.77 27.43
N ASP A 579 -13.05 -8.98 28.36
CA ASP A 579 -12.24 -8.19 29.32
C ASP A 579 -11.24 -9.03 30.12
N CYS A 580 -11.60 -10.26 30.52
CA CYS A 580 -10.70 -11.20 31.19
C CYS A 580 -9.58 -11.71 30.27
N LEU A 581 -9.91 -12.11 29.04
CA LEU A 581 -8.92 -12.54 28.04
C LEU A 581 -7.96 -11.40 27.69
N ILE A 582 -8.47 -10.18 27.53
CA ILE A 582 -7.68 -8.96 27.32
C ILE A 582 -6.71 -8.75 28.48
N SER A 583 -7.19 -8.91 29.71
CA SER A 583 -6.38 -8.71 30.91
C SER A 583 -5.26 -9.75 31.03
N LEU A 584 -5.52 -11.02 30.69
CA LEU A 584 -4.50 -12.08 30.65
C LEU A 584 -3.44 -11.83 29.58
N LEU A 585 -3.84 -11.42 28.37
CA LEU A 585 -2.90 -11.08 27.29
C LEU A 585 -2.04 -9.86 27.67
N LYS A 586 -2.60 -8.86 28.36
CA LYS A 586 -1.84 -7.71 28.88
C LYS A 586 -0.80 -8.12 29.92
N VAL A 587 -1.10 -9.09 30.79
CA VAL A 587 -0.11 -9.66 31.72
C VAL A 587 1.01 -10.33 30.93
N GLY A 588 0.68 -11.13 29.91
CA GLY A 588 1.66 -11.78 29.04
C GLY A 588 2.59 -10.77 28.33
N LEU A 589 2.03 -9.69 27.78
CA LEU A 589 2.80 -8.61 27.16
C LEU A 589 3.66 -7.84 28.16
N ALA A 590 3.16 -7.58 29.37
CA ALA A 590 3.92 -6.87 30.39
C ALA A 590 5.09 -7.72 30.94
N CYS A 591 4.94 -9.05 30.97
CA CYS A 591 6.02 -9.96 31.39
C CYS A 591 7.06 -10.17 30.29
N SER A 592 6.66 -10.12 29.02
CA SER A 592 7.52 -10.40 27.85
C SER A 592 8.08 -9.13 27.18
N LYS A 593 8.23 -8.02 27.91
CA LYS A 593 8.91 -6.82 27.40
C LYS A 593 10.39 -7.11 27.11
N ASP A 594 10.91 -6.50 26.05
CA ASP A 594 12.29 -6.72 25.59
C ASP A 594 13.33 -6.40 26.68
N LEU A 595 13.15 -5.26 27.36
CA LEU A 595 14.05 -4.79 28.41
C LEU A 595 13.65 -5.32 29.80
N PRO A 596 14.59 -5.92 30.59
CA PRO A 596 14.29 -6.48 31.91
C PRO A 596 13.61 -5.50 32.88
N GLN A 597 14.04 -4.24 32.89
CA GLN A 597 13.49 -3.20 33.77
C GLN A 597 12.05 -2.80 33.46
N ASP A 598 11.56 -3.11 32.26
CA ASP A 598 10.20 -2.78 31.82
C ASP A 598 9.22 -3.94 32.08
N ARG A 599 9.73 -5.10 32.55
CA ARG A 599 8.91 -6.28 32.82
C ARG A 599 8.18 -6.12 34.15
N MET A 600 6.93 -6.58 34.16
CA MET A 600 6.14 -6.65 35.39
C MET A 600 6.82 -7.61 36.39
N ASN A 601 6.99 -7.18 37.65
CA ASN A 601 7.55 -8.06 38.67
C ASN A 601 6.55 -9.16 39.07
N MET A 602 7.05 -10.31 39.53
CA MET A 602 6.18 -11.47 39.83
C MET A 602 5.15 -11.23 40.94
N ALA A 603 5.40 -10.31 41.88
CA ALA A 603 4.43 -9.97 42.91
C ALA A 603 3.20 -9.28 42.30
N ASP A 604 3.42 -8.36 41.36
CA ASP A 604 2.37 -7.67 40.62
C ASP A 604 1.65 -8.59 39.64
N VAL A 605 2.38 -9.52 39.00
CA VAL A 605 1.79 -10.58 38.16
C VAL A 605 0.81 -11.42 38.97
N VAL A 606 1.24 -11.93 40.13
CA VAL A 606 0.38 -12.75 41.01
C VAL A 606 -0.82 -11.95 41.51
N SER A 607 -0.62 -10.70 41.91
CA SER A 607 -1.70 -9.79 42.31
C SER A 607 -2.74 -9.60 41.20
N THR A 608 -2.28 -9.35 39.97
CA THR A 608 -3.13 -9.13 38.79
C THR A 608 -3.90 -10.40 38.41
N LEU A 609 -3.22 -11.56 38.39
CA LEU A 609 -3.86 -12.85 38.08
C LEU A 609 -4.89 -13.24 39.14
N ASN A 610 -4.63 -12.98 40.42
CA ASN A 610 -5.60 -13.17 41.49
C ASN A 610 -6.83 -12.26 41.27
N SER A 611 -6.63 -10.99 40.92
CA SER A 611 -7.74 -10.07 40.62
C SER A 611 -8.59 -10.53 39.43
N ILE A 612 -7.95 -11.02 38.35
CA ILE A 612 -8.65 -11.61 37.19
C ILE A 612 -9.44 -12.84 37.62
N ARG A 613 -8.82 -13.76 38.38
CA ARG A 613 -9.48 -14.97 38.89
C ARG A 613 -10.66 -14.65 39.80
N ASP A 614 -10.52 -13.71 40.72
CA ASP A 614 -11.57 -13.35 41.66
C ASP A 614 -12.76 -12.71 40.94
N THR A 615 -12.51 -11.96 39.85
CA THR A 615 -13.55 -11.45 38.95
C THR A 615 -14.31 -12.58 38.26
N VAL A 616 -13.63 -13.65 37.85
CA VAL A 616 -14.25 -14.84 37.23
C VAL A 616 -15.01 -15.69 38.27
N ASN A 617 -14.48 -15.84 39.49
CA ASN A 617 -15.06 -16.68 40.55
C ASN A 617 -16.28 -16.06 41.23
N MET A 618 -16.36 -14.72 41.36
CA MET A 618 -17.53 -14.04 41.91
C MET A 618 -18.82 -14.28 41.10
N ASP A 619 -18.71 -14.68 39.84
CA ASP A 619 -19.85 -14.98 38.96
C ASP A 619 -20.33 -16.45 39.09
N GLN A 620 -19.45 -17.40 39.44
CA GLN A 620 -19.87 -18.79 39.72
C GLN A 620 -20.74 -18.91 40.98
N GLU A 621 -20.51 -18.06 41.99
CA GLU A 621 -21.35 -17.98 43.20
C GLU A 621 -22.69 -17.25 42.95
N ARG A 622 -22.75 -16.32 41.99
CA ARG A 622 -24.00 -15.62 41.62
C ARG A 622 -24.92 -16.45 40.72
N GLU A 623 -24.37 -17.27 39.82
CA GLU A 623 -25.17 -18.19 38.99
C GLU A 623 -25.72 -19.39 39.79
N THR A 624 -25.01 -19.87 40.81
CA THR A 624 -25.50 -20.93 41.70
C THR A 624 -26.51 -20.44 42.74
N GLY A 625 -26.43 -19.17 43.18
CA GLY A 625 -27.38 -18.57 44.12
C GLY A 625 -28.72 -18.12 43.53
N SER A 626 -28.85 -18.00 42.20
CA SER A 626 -30.08 -17.48 41.55
C SER A 626 -31.12 -18.57 41.18
N ASN A 627 -30.76 -19.85 41.25
CA ASN A 627 -31.66 -20.97 40.92
C ASN A 627 -32.43 -21.57 42.13
N ALA A 628 -32.32 -20.99 43.32
CA ALA A 628 -33.02 -21.49 44.52
C ALA A 628 -34.39 -20.84 44.81
N CYS A 629 -34.82 -19.84 44.04
CA CYS A 629 -36.11 -19.17 44.25
C CYS A 629 -36.84 -18.90 42.93
N ARG A 630 -37.52 -19.91 42.38
CA ARG A 630 -38.70 -19.75 41.50
C ARG A 630 -39.47 -21.09 41.30
N ASN A 631 -40.35 -21.33 42.27
CA ASN A 631 -41.71 -21.93 42.22
C ASN A 631 -41.94 -23.44 41.95
N PRO A 632 -43.07 -23.99 42.45
CA PRO A 632 -44.05 -23.43 43.39
C PRO A 632 -43.86 -23.87 44.85
#